data_AF-A0AA49JB56-F1
#
_entry.id   AF-A0AA49JB56-F1
#
_cell.length_a   1.000
_cell.length_b   1.000
_cell.length_c   1.000
_cell.angle_alpha   90.00
_cell.angle_beta   90.00
_cell.angle_gamma   90.00
#
_symmetry.space_group_name_H-M   'P 1'
#
loop_
_entity.id
_entity.type
_entity.pdbx_description
1 polymer ?
#
loop_
_entity_poly.entity_id
_entity_poly.type
_entity_poly.pdbx_seq_one_letter_code
_entity_poly.pdbx_strand_id
1 'polypeptide(L)'
;MIIKKQNLKALMKSTLLAIAASSLVFTACDPEEEMTPEMPTGSISVSDQTLDGNTIIVDNVTLNKAGWVVVHASNAAGDGPQVPEIISEPLLVEEGMNNDVEVTLTNPDDIEDGDQVWVMLHTDDGETGVYEFDGSNGLDGPILNDDESIVVSPLTLTIDTPMPMGMLTVSDQTLSQNMVKIENVNLDQNGWIVVHASNESGDGPQVPEIISEPLLVEAGEQNNLMVALSDGVELSDGDQLWIMLHTDTGEAGIYEFDGANGFDGPILDSEGNIVVTPITVSAASITASNQVVNENSVVIDEINAAVDGWIVIHADNEGAPGAVLGQSFVEAGINENVSIDLGDAVFAGGEVLFPMLHIESPADGEYGFPDNGDGPEVFGEDVVVVSMETIAPTGSITVEDQAVDANTITVSDLTVDATSWVVVHASNEAGDGPQVPEIISTPVQLEAGSNSNVEITLTEPVAGDDVLYVMIHTDNGTIGEYEFDGANGFDGPVVTESFTATPPQANIFVAAEQAIDAKTITADEISVNATSWVVVHAGDGNGNPIVPGIISNPVQIEPGTNEDVILELTEEVSVGDNLFVMVHTDNGVIGEYEFDGANGLDGPVNTVMTTVRNPSVLITVNDQIIQGNTITAEVLSVDVTSWVVVHASNAAGDGPQVPEIISEPLQLLPGNNTDTEITLTETVDANSTIYVMVHNDNGVIGEYEFDGANGLDGPLSTQSIVTQAPTGSFTANDQTLTNGNVIVESITVGQPSWVVIHRDNGAGSFEAPGIISEPVALEAGTSTDVEISFADGETVADGETIWIMLHNDNGVVGSYEFDGANGLDNPITFSSIVVSEANAINYDVTNDGASAYLFSGNGLTNSSNPDITLVRGETYTFTVNASGHPFYINDTQGTGTANAYNNGVSNNGAQSGTVTFTVPNDAPSTLFYNCEFHGSMTGTITITD
;
A
#
# COMPACT_ATOMS: atom_id res chain seq x y z
N MET A 1 24.83 -68.90 -29.41
CA MET A 1 25.69 -68.98 -30.61
C MET A 1 26.85 -69.93 -30.29
N ILE A 2 27.11 -70.89 -31.18
CA ILE A 2 27.87 -72.17 -31.01
C ILE A 2 29.41 -71.99 -30.94
N ILE A 3 30.11 -72.76 -30.07
CA ILE A 3 31.31 -73.64 -30.33
C ILE A 3 31.44 -74.68 -29.16
N LYS A 4 30.94 -75.94 -29.20
CA LYS A 4 31.56 -77.27 -29.53
C LYS A 4 32.95 -77.55 -28.87
N LYS A 5 33.27 -78.65 -28.15
CA LYS A 5 33.16 -80.11 -28.43
C LYS A 5 33.69 -80.94 -27.21
N GLN A 6 32.95 -81.93 -26.71
CA GLN A 6 33.17 -83.41 -26.75
C GLN A 6 34.22 -84.10 -25.82
N ASN A 7 33.70 -84.91 -24.88
CA ASN A 7 33.98 -86.32 -24.50
C ASN A 7 35.38 -86.94 -24.75
N LEU A 8 35.88 -87.76 -23.78
CA LEU A 8 35.82 -89.25 -23.81
C LEU A 8 36.90 -89.97 -22.92
N LYS A 9 36.43 -90.97 -22.14
CA LYS A 9 37.01 -92.31 -21.80
C LYS A 9 38.07 -92.54 -20.70
N ALA A 10 37.80 -93.67 -20.03
CA ALA A 10 38.51 -94.37 -18.98
C ALA A 10 39.64 -95.34 -19.43
N LEU A 11 40.41 -95.81 -18.43
CA LEU A 11 40.81 -97.21 -18.13
C LEU A 11 42.31 -97.62 -18.21
N MET A 12 42.84 -98.01 -17.03
CA MET A 12 43.77 -99.11 -16.62
C MET A 12 45.22 -99.36 -17.16
N LYS A 13 46.12 -99.55 -16.16
CA LYS A 13 47.04 -100.69 -15.84
C LYS A 13 48.55 -100.75 -16.20
N SER A 14 49.32 -100.98 -15.11
CA SER A 14 50.53 -101.82 -14.83
C SER A 14 51.88 -101.53 -15.51
N THR A 15 53.07 -101.69 -14.87
CA THR A 15 53.83 -102.94 -14.52
C THR A 15 55.24 -102.47 -14.00
N LEU A 16 55.81 -102.78 -12.81
CA LEU A 16 56.53 -103.96 -12.22
C LEU A 16 58.10 -103.96 -12.23
N LEU A 17 58.72 -104.44 -11.12
CA LEU A 17 60.04 -105.17 -10.92
C LEU A 17 61.38 -104.36 -10.84
N ALA A 18 62.48 -104.69 -10.10
CA ALA A 18 62.96 -105.85 -9.32
C ALA A 18 64.22 -105.55 -8.42
N ILE A 19 64.30 -106.18 -7.22
CA ILE A 19 65.35 -107.05 -6.56
C ILE A 19 66.88 -106.74 -6.60
N ALA A 20 67.56 -106.81 -5.42
CA ALA A 20 68.79 -107.63 -5.16
C ALA A 20 69.16 -107.75 -3.65
N ALA A 21 69.75 -108.90 -3.27
CA ALA A 21 69.97 -109.42 -1.92
C ALA A 21 71.43 -109.34 -1.41
N SER A 22 71.66 -109.55 -0.11
CA SER A 22 72.83 -110.29 0.40
C SER A 22 72.65 -110.81 1.82
N SER A 23 73.25 -111.96 2.11
CA SER A 23 73.06 -112.87 3.26
C SER A 23 74.30 -112.96 4.15
N LEU A 24 74.17 -113.30 5.45
CA LEU A 24 75.12 -114.12 6.24
C LEU A 24 74.49 -114.60 7.58
N VAL A 25 75.12 -115.59 8.21
CA VAL A 25 74.52 -116.78 8.86
C VAL A 25 75.03 -116.98 10.30
N PHE A 26 74.12 -117.38 11.22
CA PHE A 26 74.22 -118.12 12.51
C PHE A 26 75.08 -117.61 13.69
N THR A 27 74.54 -117.73 14.92
CA THR A 27 74.96 -118.69 15.99
C THR A 27 73.90 -118.71 17.12
N ALA A 28 73.64 -119.87 17.72
CA ALA A 28 72.72 -120.10 18.84
C ALA A 28 73.45 -120.13 20.20
N CYS A 29 72.81 -119.66 21.28
CA CYS A 29 72.96 -120.17 22.67
C CYS A 29 71.85 -119.63 23.61
N ASP A 30 71.30 -120.55 24.41
CA ASP A 30 70.39 -120.52 25.58
C ASP A 30 70.88 -119.65 26.79
N PRO A 31 70.19 -119.51 27.95
CA PRO A 31 68.74 -119.61 28.32
C PRO A 31 68.23 -118.42 29.21
N GLU A 32 66.91 -118.41 29.46
CA GLU A 32 66.19 -117.99 30.70
C GLU A 32 66.66 -116.77 31.53
N GLU A 33 65.87 -115.69 31.51
CA GLU A 33 65.40 -114.99 32.72
C GLU A 33 63.92 -114.60 32.50
N GLU A 34 63.01 -115.16 33.29
CA GLU A 34 61.65 -114.60 33.41
C GLU A 34 61.74 -113.27 34.16
N MET A 35 61.77 -112.16 33.42
CA MET A 35 61.39 -110.86 33.94
C MET A 35 59.87 -110.80 33.99
N THR A 36 59.31 -110.63 35.20
CA THR A 36 57.95 -110.14 35.36
C THR A 36 57.81 -108.84 34.55
N PRO A 37 56.82 -108.69 33.65
CA PRO A 37 56.66 -107.45 32.90
C PRO A 37 56.51 -106.29 33.88
N GLU A 38 57.44 -105.33 33.81
CA GLU A 38 57.32 -104.09 34.57
C GLU A 38 56.17 -103.31 33.94
N MET A 39 55.13 -103.03 34.73
CA MET A 39 53.99 -102.27 34.25
C MET A 39 54.44 -100.84 33.93
N PRO A 40 54.03 -100.28 32.78
CA PRO A 40 54.32 -98.88 32.48
C PRO A 40 53.67 -97.97 33.53
N THR A 41 54.44 -96.99 34.01
CA THR A 41 54.06 -95.97 35.00
C THR A 41 54.48 -94.60 34.48
N GLY A 42 53.71 -93.56 34.79
CA GLY A 42 54.05 -92.21 34.37
C GLY A 42 53.37 -91.13 35.23
N SER A 43 53.73 -89.88 34.97
CA SER A 43 53.08 -88.70 35.53
C SER A 43 52.96 -87.60 34.49
N ILE A 44 51.91 -86.79 34.62
CA ILE A 44 51.61 -85.68 33.71
C ILE A 44 51.25 -84.43 34.52
N SER A 45 51.63 -83.25 34.00
CA SER A 45 51.15 -81.95 34.47
C SER A 45 50.91 -81.03 33.28
N VAL A 46 49.81 -80.28 33.32
CA VAL A 46 49.42 -79.28 32.33
C VAL A 46 48.73 -78.10 33.06
N SER A 47 48.89 -76.89 32.54
CA SER A 47 48.32 -75.65 33.08
C SER A 47 47.27 -75.07 32.12
N ASP A 48 46.24 -74.43 32.67
CA ASP A 48 45.21 -73.70 31.92
C ASP A 48 45.85 -72.71 30.93
N GLN A 49 45.33 -72.65 29.69
CA GLN A 49 45.92 -71.86 28.61
C GLN A 49 44.88 -71.34 27.62
N THR A 50 45.19 -70.21 26.99
CA THR A 50 44.41 -69.70 25.85
C THR A 50 44.75 -70.52 24.61
N LEU A 51 43.75 -71.00 23.90
CA LEU A 51 43.93 -71.79 22.69
C LEU A 51 44.32 -70.87 21.53
N ASP A 52 45.55 -71.02 21.03
CA ASP A 52 46.06 -70.32 19.84
C ASP A 52 46.17 -71.34 18.69
N GLY A 53 45.15 -71.39 17.83
CA GLY A 53 45.03 -72.38 16.77
C GLY A 53 44.58 -73.76 17.28
N ASN A 54 45.33 -74.83 16.93
CA ASN A 54 44.94 -76.22 17.21
C ASN A 54 45.84 -76.93 18.23
N THR A 55 46.81 -76.24 18.84
CA THR A 55 47.85 -76.90 19.63
C THR A 55 47.71 -76.58 21.11
N ILE A 56 47.77 -77.61 21.96
CA ILE A 56 47.95 -77.45 23.41
C ILE A 56 49.37 -77.85 23.82
N ILE A 57 49.89 -77.20 24.87
CA ILE A 57 51.20 -77.52 25.44
C ILE A 57 50.99 -78.24 26.77
N VAL A 58 51.53 -79.46 26.89
CA VAL A 58 51.58 -80.23 28.14
C VAL A 58 52.91 -79.95 28.83
N ASP A 59 52.86 -79.29 29.99
CA ASP A 59 54.05 -78.77 30.69
C ASP A 59 55.12 -79.84 30.94
N ASN A 60 54.72 -81.02 31.43
CA ASN A 60 55.65 -82.12 31.67
C ASN A 60 54.98 -83.50 31.62
N VAL A 61 55.62 -84.44 30.91
CA VAL A 61 55.26 -85.86 30.81
C VAL A 61 56.46 -86.71 31.21
N THR A 62 56.31 -87.56 32.23
CA THR A 62 57.34 -88.51 32.66
C THR A 62 56.84 -89.93 32.47
N LEU A 63 57.62 -90.77 31.78
CA LEU A 63 57.27 -92.16 31.51
C LEU A 63 58.45 -93.09 31.83
N ASN A 64 58.20 -94.25 32.45
CA ASN A 64 59.23 -95.30 32.62
C ASN A 64 59.39 -96.20 31.38
N LYS A 65 58.53 -96.02 30.36
CA LYS A 65 58.54 -96.71 29.06
C LYS A 65 57.77 -95.85 28.05
N ALA A 66 58.13 -95.89 26.77
CA ALA A 66 57.40 -95.15 25.74
C ALA A 66 55.88 -95.44 25.79
N GLY A 67 55.08 -94.40 25.56
CA GLY A 67 53.62 -94.41 25.66
C GLY A 67 53.00 -93.21 24.95
N TRP A 68 51.68 -93.15 24.91
CA TRP A 68 50.95 -92.11 24.17
C TRP A 68 50.42 -91.02 25.10
N VAL A 69 50.43 -89.79 24.61
CA VAL A 69 49.69 -88.65 25.17
C VAL A 69 48.53 -88.35 24.24
N VAL A 70 47.31 -88.37 24.79
CA VAL A 70 46.07 -88.02 24.08
C VAL A 70 45.22 -87.09 24.92
N VAL A 71 44.35 -86.33 24.27
CA VAL A 71 43.38 -85.44 24.92
C VAL A 71 41.98 -86.02 24.73
N HIS A 72 41.24 -86.10 25.83
CA HIS A 72 39.84 -86.49 25.88
C HIS A 72 38.97 -85.28 26.25
N ALA A 73 37.75 -85.25 25.72
CA ALA A 73 36.71 -84.36 26.22
C ALA A 73 36.33 -84.74 27.67
N SER A 74 35.69 -83.83 28.40
CA SER A 74 35.08 -84.16 29.70
C SER A 74 33.90 -85.12 29.54
N ASN A 75 33.71 -86.00 30.53
CA ASN A 75 32.52 -86.84 30.62
C ASN A 75 31.28 -86.00 30.98
N ALA A 76 30.08 -86.58 30.87
CA ALA A 76 28.82 -85.89 31.17
C ALA A 76 28.68 -85.38 32.63
N ALA A 77 29.53 -85.83 33.57
CA ALA A 77 29.56 -85.38 34.96
C ALA A 77 30.59 -84.26 35.21
N GLY A 78 31.47 -83.96 34.24
CA GLY A 78 32.52 -82.94 34.32
C GLY A 78 33.65 -83.25 35.30
N ASP A 79 33.76 -84.49 35.78
CA ASP A 79 34.72 -84.90 36.83
C ASP A 79 35.80 -85.88 36.34
N GLY A 80 35.85 -86.13 35.03
CA GLY A 80 36.86 -86.99 34.40
C GLY A 80 36.72 -87.08 32.88
N PRO A 81 37.64 -87.79 32.21
CA PRO A 81 37.67 -87.92 30.75
C PRO A 81 36.53 -88.80 30.17
N GLN A 82 36.03 -88.44 28.99
CA GLN A 82 35.18 -89.29 28.16
C GLN A 82 36.05 -90.28 27.37
N VAL A 83 35.81 -91.57 27.57
CA VAL A 83 36.61 -92.67 27.02
C VAL A 83 35.68 -93.60 26.23
N PRO A 84 36.06 -94.12 25.04
CA PRO A 84 37.41 -94.14 24.46
C PRO A 84 37.73 -93.02 23.45
N GLU A 85 36.80 -92.11 23.17
CA GLU A 85 36.95 -91.07 22.15
C GLU A 85 38.00 -90.02 22.52
N ILE A 86 38.89 -89.69 21.57
CA ILE A 86 39.94 -88.67 21.71
C ILE A 86 39.62 -87.47 20.81
N ILE A 87 40.05 -86.29 21.24
CA ILE A 87 39.92 -85.02 20.51
C ILE A 87 41.28 -84.46 20.07
N SER A 88 42.33 -85.29 20.13
CA SER A 88 43.67 -84.98 19.64
C SER A 88 44.20 -86.05 18.71
N GLU A 89 45.23 -85.70 17.93
CA GLU A 89 46.08 -86.69 17.31
C GLU A 89 46.89 -87.42 18.41
N PRO A 90 46.93 -88.76 18.45
CA PRO A 90 47.76 -89.48 19.41
C PRO A 90 49.23 -89.15 19.22
N LEU A 91 49.88 -88.71 20.29
CA LEU A 91 51.30 -88.37 20.27
C LEU A 91 52.13 -89.40 21.05
N LEU A 92 53.01 -90.12 20.34
CA LEU A 92 53.94 -91.06 20.97
C LEU A 92 55.07 -90.29 21.67
N VAL A 93 55.27 -90.55 22.96
CA VAL A 93 56.29 -89.93 23.79
C VAL A 93 57.24 -91.00 24.32
N GLU A 94 58.54 -90.76 24.15
CA GLU A 94 59.61 -91.68 24.55
C GLU A 94 59.77 -91.78 26.08
N GLU A 95 60.41 -92.86 26.54
CA GLU A 95 60.78 -93.05 27.95
C GLU A 95 61.64 -91.89 28.48
N GLY A 96 61.34 -91.42 29.70
CA GLY A 96 62.04 -90.35 30.38
C GLY A 96 61.16 -89.14 30.68
N MET A 97 61.78 -88.00 30.93
CA MET A 97 61.12 -86.73 31.22
C MET A 97 61.08 -85.85 29.97
N ASN A 98 59.88 -85.46 29.54
CA ASN A 98 59.61 -84.64 28.37
C ASN A 98 58.89 -83.37 28.85
N ASN A 99 59.39 -82.19 28.45
CA ASN A 99 58.79 -80.90 28.81
C ASN A 99 58.23 -80.25 27.56
N ASP A 100 57.22 -79.39 27.73
CA ASP A 100 56.59 -78.61 26.65
C ASP A 100 56.14 -79.50 25.48
N VAL A 101 55.39 -80.56 25.81
CA VAL A 101 54.93 -81.53 24.81
C VAL A 101 53.73 -80.94 24.06
N GLU A 102 53.93 -80.63 22.78
CA GLU A 102 52.89 -80.07 21.90
C GLU A 102 51.95 -81.17 21.38
N VAL A 103 50.67 -81.08 21.72
CA VAL A 103 49.63 -82.01 21.28
C VAL A 103 48.64 -81.27 20.38
N THR A 104 48.40 -81.79 19.18
CA THR A 104 47.50 -81.18 18.18
C THR A 104 46.09 -81.73 18.34
N LEU A 105 45.12 -80.83 18.48
CA LEU A 105 43.70 -81.13 18.53
C LEU A 105 43.15 -81.38 17.12
N THR A 106 42.36 -82.44 16.96
CA THR A 106 41.79 -82.83 15.66
C THR A 106 40.62 -81.94 15.26
N ASN A 107 39.82 -81.50 16.24
CA ASN A 107 38.64 -80.65 16.06
C ASN A 107 38.61 -79.53 17.12
N PRO A 108 39.38 -78.43 16.97
CA PRO A 108 39.37 -77.33 17.92
C PRO A 108 38.07 -76.51 17.88
N ASP A 109 37.36 -76.50 16.74
CA ASP A 109 36.12 -75.73 16.54
C ASP A 109 34.96 -76.27 17.40
N ASP A 110 35.09 -77.50 17.91
CA ASP A 110 34.10 -78.14 18.80
C ASP A 110 34.34 -77.80 20.29
N ILE A 111 35.31 -76.91 20.60
CA ILE A 111 35.65 -76.48 21.97
C ILE A 111 35.09 -75.08 22.21
N GLU A 112 34.37 -74.90 23.31
CA GLU A 112 33.80 -73.62 23.74
C GLU A 112 34.74 -72.87 24.73
N ASP A 113 34.56 -71.55 24.86
CA ASP A 113 35.33 -70.76 25.83
C ASP A 113 35.06 -71.23 27.27
N GLY A 114 36.11 -71.63 27.98
CA GLY A 114 36.03 -72.14 29.35
C GLY A 114 35.86 -73.65 29.45
N ASP A 115 35.89 -74.39 28.34
CA ASP A 115 35.79 -75.85 28.34
C ASP A 115 36.96 -76.53 29.08
N GLN A 116 36.64 -77.59 29.82
CA GLN A 116 37.63 -78.45 30.46
C GLN A 116 37.86 -79.73 29.65
N VAL A 117 39.11 -79.97 29.28
CA VAL A 117 39.59 -81.19 28.60
C VAL A 117 40.56 -81.95 29.51
N TRP A 118 40.81 -83.23 29.19
CA TRP A 118 41.63 -84.11 30.02
C TRP A 118 42.76 -84.72 29.21
N VAL A 119 44.00 -84.44 29.63
CA VAL A 119 45.17 -85.05 29.01
C VAL A 119 45.47 -86.38 29.71
N MET A 120 45.47 -87.48 28.96
CA MET A 120 45.63 -88.84 29.45
C MET A 120 46.88 -89.51 28.88
N LEU A 121 47.57 -90.28 29.73
CA LEU A 121 48.67 -91.15 29.30
C LEU A 121 48.17 -92.58 29.03
N HIS A 122 48.61 -93.14 27.91
CA HIS A 122 48.32 -94.51 27.50
C HIS A 122 49.60 -95.32 27.29
N THR A 123 49.50 -96.63 27.42
CA THR A 123 50.58 -97.57 27.09
C THR A 123 50.73 -97.71 25.57
N ASP A 124 51.93 -98.11 25.10
CA ASP A 124 52.17 -98.55 23.72
C ASP A 124 52.36 -100.08 23.74
N ASP A 125 51.25 -100.81 23.86
CA ASP A 125 51.19 -102.27 23.91
C ASP A 125 50.26 -102.84 22.85
N GLY A 126 50.82 -103.66 21.96
CA GLY A 126 50.16 -104.05 20.71
C GLY A 126 51.15 -103.97 19.57
N GLU A 127 50.78 -103.32 18.46
CA GLU A 127 51.69 -102.93 17.39
C GLU A 127 52.43 -101.64 17.77
N THR A 128 53.73 -101.77 18.11
CA THR A 128 54.58 -100.64 18.54
C THR A 128 54.46 -99.42 17.62
N GLY A 129 54.10 -98.28 18.19
CA GLY A 129 53.98 -97.01 17.46
C GLY A 129 52.67 -96.85 16.68
N VAL A 130 51.66 -97.68 16.96
CA VAL A 130 50.28 -97.51 16.50
C VAL A 130 49.37 -97.35 17.72
N TYR A 131 48.54 -96.31 17.76
CA TYR A 131 47.55 -96.13 18.82
C TYR A 131 46.28 -96.95 18.52
N GLU A 132 45.95 -97.91 19.37
CA GLU A 132 44.94 -98.97 19.18
C GLU A 132 43.83 -98.96 20.24
N PHE A 133 43.81 -97.97 21.14
CA PHE A 133 42.87 -97.94 22.24
C PHE A 133 41.41 -97.74 21.77
N ASP A 134 40.57 -98.76 22.01
CA ASP A 134 39.13 -98.74 21.68
C ASP A 134 38.23 -98.93 22.92
N GLY A 135 38.82 -98.91 24.12
CA GLY A 135 38.14 -99.11 25.41
C GLY A 135 37.69 -100.55 25.70
N SER A 136 37.91 -101.51 24.79
CA SER A 136 37.40 -102.88 24.90
C SER A 136 38.43 -103.99 24.63
N ASN A 137 39.45 -103.71 23.82
CA ASN A 137 40.45 -104.68 23.35
C ASN A 137 41.60 -104.92 24.36
N GLY A 138 41.78 -104.01 25.32
CA GLY A 138 42.84 -104.07 26.33
C GLY A 138 44.23 -103.77 25.80
N LEU A 139 44.34 -103.19 24.61
CA LEU A 139 45.58 -102.66 24.01
C LEU A 139 45.60 -101.13 24.16
N ASP A 140 46.80 -100.57 24.29
CA ASP A 140 47.07 -99.16 24.59
C ASP A 140 46.21 -98.59 25.71
N GLY A 141 46.08 -99.35 26.79
CA GLY A 141 45.27 -98.96 27.95
C GLY A 141 45.80 -97.72 28.67
N PRO A 142 44.95 -97.02 29.46
CA PRO A 142 45.41 -95.93 30.31
C PRO A 142 46.51 -96.38 31.28
N ILE A 143 47.55 -95.58 31.43
CA ILE A 143 48.55 -95.79 32.47
C ILE A 143 47.90 -95.52 33.84
N LEU A 144 48.14 -96.40 34.81
CA LEU A 144 47.55 -96.32 36.14
C LEU A 144 48.58 -95.84 37.18
N ASN A 145 48.11 -95.07 38.15
CA ASN A 145 48.83 -94.75 39.39
C ASN A 145 48.90 -95.98 40.31
N ASP A 146 49.74 -95.89 41.36
CA ASP A 146 49.88 -96.93 42.39
C ASP A 146 48.57 -97.30 43.11
N ASP A 147 47.54 -96.44 43.03
CA ASP A 147 46.21 -96.63 43.62
C ASP A 147 45.15 -97.13 42.62
N GLU A 148 45.59 -97.60 41.44
CA GLU A 148 44.75 -98.07 40.33
C GLU A 148 43.89 -96.99 39.64
N SER A 149 44.07 -95.70 39.96
CA SER A 149 43.46 -94.59 39.21
C SER A 149 44.22 -94.31 37.90
N ILE A 150 43.54 -93.80 36.88
CA ILE A 150 44.18 -93.43 35.60
C ILE A 150 45.04 -92.17 35.73
N VAL A 151 46.16 -92.10 35.02
CA VAL A 151 47.05 -90.92 34.99
C VAL A 151 46.50 -89.90 34.01
N VAL A 152 45.82 -88.90 34.57
CA VAL A 152 45.17 -87.80 33.82
C VAL A 152 45.39 -86.47 34.52
N SER A 153 45.34 -85.37 33.75
CA SER A 153 45.31 -84.01 34.29
C SER A 153 44.28 -83.16 33.53
N PRO A 154 43.43 -82.39 34.25
CA PRO A 154 42.50 -81.47 33.59
C PRO A 154 43.22 -80.25 33.06
N LEU A 155 42.66 -79.65 32.01
CA LEU A 155 43.10 -78.41 31.38
C LEU A 155 41.85 -77.60 31.00
N THR A 156 41.76 -76.34 31.44
CA THR A 156 40.72 -75.40 31.00
C THR A 156 41.27 -74.55 29.85
N LEU A 157 40.53 -74.48 28.74
CA LEU A 157 40.89 -73.69 27.57
C LEU A 157 40.08 -72.38 27.52
N THR A 158 40.73 -71.28 27.15
CA THR A 158 40.07 -69.98 26.91
C THR A 158 40.23 -69.58 25.44
N ILE A 159 39.19 -69.05 24.81
CA ILE A 159 39.19 -68.60 23.40
C ILE A 159 39.05 -67.07 23.36
N ASP A 160 39.96 -66.37 22.66
CA ASP A 160 39.92 -64.91 22.51
C ASP A 160 39.27 -64.52 21.18
N THR A 161 37.93 -64.48 21.12
CA THR A 161 37.20 -63.91 19.98
C THR A 161 36.87 -62.44 20.21
N PRO A 162 37.27 -61.51 19.33
CA PRO A 162 36.85 -60.11 19.45
C PRO A 162 35.32 -60.01 19.37
N MET A 163 34.72 -59.23 20.28
CA MET A 163 33.27 -59.00 20.27
C MET A 163 32.85 -58.26 18.98
N PRO A 164 31.74 -58.64 18.33
CA PRO A 164 31.27 -58.02 17.10
C PRO A 164 30.79 -56.60 17.33
N MET A 165 31.28 -55.65 16.53
CA MET A 165 31.03 -54.22 16.67
C MET A 165 30.33 -53.60 15.46
N GLY A 166 29.39 -52.69 15.71
CA GLY A 166 28.69 -51.98 14.65
C GLY A 166 28.17 -50.60 15.03
N MET A 167 27.64 -49.89 14.03
CA MET A 167 26.95 -48.61 14.17
C MET A 167 25.73 -48.59 13.25
N LEU A 168 24.64 -48.01 13.74
CA LEU A 168 23.39 -47.80 13.00
C LEU A 168 23.00 -46.33 13.13
N THR A 169 22.59 -45.71 12.02
CA THR A 169 21.91 -44.42 12.00
C THR A 169 20.60 -44.56 11.23
N VAL A 170 19.51 -44.25 11.91
CA VAL A 170 18.15 -44.27 11.39
C VAL A 170 17.34 -43.23 12.15
N SER A 171 16.42 -42.55 11.47
CA SER A 171 15.58 -41.50 12.04
C SER A 171 14.10 -41.83 11.87
N ASP A 172 13.27 -41.12 12.64
CA ASP A 172 11.82 -41.07 12.45
C ASP A 172 11.49 -40.71 10.99
N GLN A 173 10.51 -41.39 10.41
CA GLN A 173 10.21 -41.28 8.99
C GLN A 173 8.76 -41.64 8.66
N THR A 174 8.22 -41.00 7.63
CA THR A 174 7.00 -41.45 6.98
C THR A 174 7.35 -42.66 6.11
N LEU A 175 6.66 -43.79 6.30
CA LEU A 175 6.94 -44.99 5.51
C LEU A 175 6.29 -44.90 4.13
N SER A 176 7.02 -45.35 3.11
CA SER A 176 6.48 -45.63 1.78
C SER A 176 6.55 -47.13 1.53
N GLN A 177 5.48 -47.72 1.01
CA GLN A 177 5.39 -49.15 0.66
C GLN A 177 5.83 -50.08 1.79
N ASN A 178 5.57 -49.72 3.06
CA ASN A 178 6.03 -50.47 4.24
C ASN A 178 7.56 -50.74 4.27
N MET A 179 8.37 -49.84 3.71
CA MET A 179 9.83 -49.92 3.71
C MET A 179 10.43 -48.96 4.74
N VAL A 180 11.31 -49.46 5.62
CA VAL A 180 12.09 -48.65 6.54
C VAL A 180 13.43 -48.29 5.90
N LYS A 181 13.70 -47.00 5.74
CA LYS A 181 14.97 -46.49 5.22
C LYS A 181 16.02 -46.39 6.32
N ILE A 182 17.15 -47.05 6.13
CA ILE A 182 18.33 -46.97 6.97
C ILE A 182 19.31 -45.98 6.36
N GLU A 183 19.67 -44.94 7.11
CA GLU A 183 20.54 -43.87 6.61
C GLU A 183 21.98 -44.37 6.46
N ASN A 184 22.51 -45.00 7.51
CA ASN A 184 23.86 -45.54 7.57
C ASN A 184 23.92 -46.79 8.45
N VAL A 185 24.70 -47.77 8.02
CA VAL A 185 25.13 -48.91 8.82
C VAL A 185 26.61 -49.16 8.59
N ASN A 186 27.36 -49.47 9.64
CA ASN A 186 28.76 -49.86 9.53
C ASN A 186 29.02 -51.06 10.44
N LEU A 187 29.40 -52.19 9.86
CA LEU A 187 29.65 -53.44 10.57
C LEU A 187 31.12 -53.86 10.44
N ASP A 188 31.72 -54.42 11.49
CA ASP A 188 33.06 -55.00 11.41
C ASP A 188 33.10 -56.40 10.78
N GLN A 189 31.94 -57.06 10.70
CA GLN A 189 31.70 -58.34 10.05
C GLN A 189 30.33 -58.38 9.35
N ASN A 190 30.04 -59.43 8.60
CA ASN A 190 28.72 -59.60 7.97
C ASN A 190 27.64 -59.77 9.04
N GLY A 191 26.46 -59.22 8.78
CA GLY A 191 25.35 -59.24 9.73
C GLY A 191 24.01 -58.91 9.09
N TRP A 192 22.99 -58.81 9.93
CA TRP A 192 21.61 -58.59 9.53
C TRP A 192 21.07 -57.29 10.12
N ILE A 193 20.18 -56.65 9.38
CA ILE A 193 19.27 -55.62 9.89
C ILE A 193 17.88 -56.23 9.97
N VAL A 194 17.26 -56.15 11.14
CA VAL A 194 15.87 -56.55 11.37
C VAL A 194 15.11 -55.46 12.11
N VAL A 195 13.79 -55.45 11.93
CA VAL A 195 12.87 -54.53 12.61
C VAL A 195 11.98 -55.33 13.55
N HIS A 196 11.92 -54.87 14.80
CA HIS A 196 11.04 -55.39 15.84
C HIS A 196 9.90 -54.41 16.12
N ALA A 197 8.74 -54.94 16.47
CA ALA A 197 7.68 -54.18 17.11
C ALA A 197 8.08 -53.80 18.55
N SER A 198 7.36 -52.85 19.14
CA SER A 198 7.51 -52.54 20.56
C SER A 198 6.98 -53.69 21.44
N ASN A 199 7.65 -53.94 22.56
CA ASN A 199 7.20 -54.90 23.57
C ASN A 199 5.90 -54.42 24.29
N GLU A 200 5.28 -55.27 25.11
CA GLU A 200 4.05 -54.91 25.85
C GLU A 200 4.19 -53.66 26.75
N SER A 201 5.41 -53.33 27.18
CA SER A 201 5.72 -52.16 28.03
C SER A 201 5.97 -50.88 27.23
N GLY A 202 6.18 -50.97 25.91
CA GLY A 202 6.51 -49.87 25.02
C GLY A 202 7.90 -49.25 25.25
N ASP A 203 8.80 -49.92 25.98
CA ASP A 203 10.11 -49.39 26.38
C ASP A 203 11.30 -50.12 25.75
N GLY A 204 11.03 -51.08 24.86
CA GLY A 204 12.05 -51.86 24.15
C GLY A 204 11.47 -52.74 23.04
N PRO A 205 12.33 -53.38 22.25
CA PRO A 205 11.91 -54.29 21.17
C PRO A 205 11.25 -55.55 21.73
N GLN A 206 10.25 -56.08 21.03
CA GLN A 206 9.77 -57.44 21.23
C GLN A 206 10.74 -58.43 20.58
N VAL A 207 11.34 -59.31 21.39
CA VAL A 207 12.37 -60.28 20.98
C VAL A 207 11.91 -61.69 21.37
N PRO A 208 12.05 -62.71 20.52
CA PRO A 208 12.79 -62.73 19.26
C PRO A 208 11.99 -62.40 17.99
N GLU A 209 10.68 -62.10 18.09
CA GLU A 209 9.87 -61.88 16.89
C GLU A 209 10.27 -60.61 16.11
N ILE A 210 10.45 -60.75 14.79
CA ILE A 210 10.67 -59.65 13.85
C ILE A 210 9.40 -59.39 13.04
N ILE A 211 9.26 -58.16 12.56
CA ILE A 211 8.18 -57.72 11.67
C ILE A 211 8.72 -57.28 10.30
N SER A 212 9.98 -57.62 9.99
CA SER A 212 10.63 -57.36 8.71
C SER A 212 11.12 -58.62 8.05
N GLU A 213 11.33 -58.55 6.74
CA GLU A 213 12.23 -59.48 6.07
C GLU A 213 13.68 -59.16 6.51
N PRO A 214 14.46 -60.13 7.02
CA PRO A 214 15.86 -59.88 7.39
C PRO A 214 16.68 -59.40 6.20
N LEU A 215 17.37 -58.27 6.36
CA LEU A 215 18.25 -57.72 5.34
C LEU A 215 19.72 -58.06 5.67
N LEU A 216 20.35 -58.91 4.83
CA LEU A 216 21.77 -59.22 4.95
C LEU A 216 22.63 -58.02 4.52
N VAL A 217 23.61 -57.66 5.34
CA VAL A 217 24.54 -56.56 5.12
C VAL A 217 25.98 -57.06 5.27
N GLU A 218 26.77 -56.82 4.23
CA GLU A 218 28.20 -57.13 4.22
C GLU A 218 28.98 -56.18 5.12
N ALA A 219 30.10 -56.65 5.67
CA ALA A 219 31.01 -55.85 6.49
C ALA A 219 31.45 -54.55 5.81
N GLY A 220 31.57 -53.48 6.61
CA GLY A 220 31.89 -52.12 6.17
C GLY A 220 30.69 -51.19 6.17
N GLU A 221 30.87 -49.99 5.61
CA GLU A 221 29.89 -48.91 5.62
C GLU A 221 28.93 -48.99 4.42
N GLN A 222 27.62 -48.97 4.68
CA GLN A 222 26.56 -48.90 3.68
C GLN A 222 25.54 -47.80 4.03
N ASN A 223 24.91 -47.22 3.01
CA ASN A 223 24.01 -46.07 3.15
C ASN A 223 22.73 -46.28 2.33
N ASN A 224 21.62 -45.68 2.78
CA ASN A 224 20.31 -45.69 2.10
C ASN A 224 19.79 -47.11 1.81
N LEU A 225 19.93 -48.01 2.77
CA LEU A 225 19.34 -49.35 2.67
C LEU A 225 17.84 -49.28 2.95
N MET A 226 17.06 -50.14 2.30
CA MET A 226 15.62 -50.23 2.52
C MET A 226 15.29 -51.62 3.06
N VAL A 227 14.64 -51.66 4.22
CA VAL A 227 14.23 -52.90 4.90
C VAL A 227 12.72 -53.06 4.75
N ALA A 228 12.30 -54.13 4.08
CA ALA A 228 10.88 -54.42 3.88
C ALA A 228 10.25 -54.96 5.17
N LEU A 229 9.12 -54.40 5.58
CA LEU A 229 8.29 -55.03 6.60
C LEU A 229 7.59 -56.27 6.01
N SER A 230 7.34 -57.26 6.86
CA SER A 230 6.67 -58.49 6.44
C SER A 230 5.23 -58.22 5.99
N ASP A 231 4.72 -59.05 5.09
CA ASP A 231 3.31 -58.99 4.67
C ASP A 231 2.36 -59.17 5.87
N GLY A 232 1.32 -58.32 5.95
CA GLY A 232 0.28 -58.41 7.00
C GLY A 232 0.66 -57.84 8.36
N VAL A 233 1.67 -56.97 8.42
CA VAL A 233 2.00 -56.22 9.65
C VAL A 233 0.93 -55.14 9.87
N GLU A 234 0.30 -55.17 11.05
CA GLU A 234 -0.60 -54.12 11.50
C GLU A 234 0.23 -52.93 12.01
N LEU A 235 0.09 -51.77 11.36
CA LEU A 235 0.74 -50.51 11.74
C LEU A 235 -0.30 -49.41 11.94
N SER A 236 -0.06 -48.55 12.91
CA SER A 236 -0.78 -47.30 13.14
C SER A 236 0.15 -46.11 13.02
N ASP A 237 -0.41 -44.96 12.63
CA ASP A 237 0.33 -43.69 12.59
C ASP A 237 0.88 -43.36 13.99
N GLY A 238 2.19 -43.10 14.06
CA GLY A 238 2.91 -42.83 15.31
C GLY A 238 3.44 -44.06 16.05
N ASP A 239 3.35 -45.26 15.46
CA ASP A 239 3.91 -46.47 16.07
C ASP A 239 5.44 -46.38 16.22
N GLN A 240 5.96 -47.03 17.26
CA GLN A 240 7.40 -47.11 17.52
C GLN A 240 7.96 -48.46 17.07
N LEU A 241 8.91 -48.42 16.13
CA LEU A 241 9.63 -49.58 15.61
C LEU A 241 11.08 -49.58 16.12
N TRP A 242 11.67 -50.77 16.26
CA TRP A 242 13.02 -50.94 16.81
C TRP A 242 13.92 -51.65 15.81
N ILE A 243 14.92 -50.95 15.29
CA ILE A 243 15.86 -51.50 14.31
C ILE A 243 17.05 -52.06 15.06
N MET A 244 17.33 -53.35 14.90
CA MET A 244 18.41 -54.06 15.59
C MET A 244 19.39 -54.68 14.59
N LEU A 245 20.68 -54.63 14.94
CA LEU A 245 21.74 -55.29 14.19
C LEU A 245 22.07 -56.66 14.81
N HIS A 246 22.21 -57.68 13.96
CA HIS A 246 22.60 -59.04 14.36
C HIS A 246 23.81 -59.53 13.58
N THR A 247 24.57 -60.47 14.14
CA THR A 247 25.65 -61.16 13.43
C THR A 247 25.10 -62.19 12.43
N ASP A 248 25.89 -62.59 11.44
CA ASP A 248 25.61 -63.74 10.54
C ASP A 248 26.49 -64.93 10.99
N THR A 249 26.13 -65.54 12.11
CA THR A 249 26.88 -66.62 12.79
C THR A 249 26.02 -67.87 12.84
N GLY A 250 26.53 -68.99 12.33
CA GLY A 250 25.74 -70.21 12.12
C GLY A 250 25.84 -70.63 10.65
N GLU A 251 24.70 -70.84 9.99
CA GLU A 251 24.63 -71.04 8.55
C GLU A 251 24.66 -69.69 7.81
N ALA A 252 25.82 -69.38 7.21
CA ALA A 252 26.05 -68.12 6.51
C ALA A 252 24.93 -67.75 5.52
N GLY A 253 24.37 -66.55 5.66
CA GLY A 253 23.29 -66.03 4.82
C GLY A 253 21.90 -66.53 5.18
N ILE A 254 21.73 -67.14 6.36
CA ILE A 254 20.43 -67.48 6.95
C ILE A 254 20.28 -66.76 8.29
N TYR A 255 19.15 -66.10 8.52
CA TYR A 255 18.84 -65.50 9.82
C TYR A 255 18.25 -66.54 10.78
N GLU A 256 18.92 -66.78 11.91
CA GLU A 256 18.71 -67.89 12.85
C GLU A 256 18.46 -67.43 14.31
N PHE A 257 18.35 -66.13 14.56
CA PHE A 257 18.19 -65.61 15.91
C PHE A 257 16.86 -66.06 16.54
N ASP A 258 16.96 -66.83 17.63
CA ASP A 258 15.81 -67.32 18.39
C ASP A 258 15.82 -66.88 19.87
N GLY A 259 16.79 -66.03 20.24
CA GLY A 259 16.99 -65.53 21.59
C GLY A 259 17.57 -66.55 22.58
N ALA A 260 17.93 -67.77 22.16
CA ALA A 260 18.37 -68.86 23.05
C ALA A 260 19.65 -69.59 22.62
N ASN A 261 19.85 -69.88 21.33
CA ASN A 261 20.90 -70.79 20.85
C ASN A 261 22.25 -70.12 20.53
N GLY A 262 22.35 -68.80 20.72
CA GLY A 262 23.60 -68.05 20.54
C GLY A 262 24.02 -67.77 19.09
N PHE A 263 23.27 -68.26 18.10
CA PHE A 263 23.42 -67.89 16.69
C PHE A 263 22.71 -66.56 16.39
N ASP A 264 23.24 -65.85 15.41
CA ASP A 264 22.89 -64.46 15.03
C ASP A 264 22.63 -63.53 16.20
N GLY A 265 23.57 -63.47 17.13
CA GLY A 265 23.49 -62.61 18.31
C GLY A 265 23.46 -61.12 17.95
N PRO A 266 22.92 -60.25 18.83
CA PRO A 266 22.93 -58.81 18.61
C PRO A 266 24.36 -58.23 18.55
N ILE A 267 24.58 -57.28 17.64
CA ILE A 267 25.86 -56.57 17.50
C ILE A 267 25.97 -55.46 18.56
N LEU A 268 27.18 -55.23 19.07
CA LEU A 268 27.44 -54.26 20.14
C LEU A 268 28.05 -52.94 19.60
N ASP A 269 27.84 -51.85 20.32
CA ASP A 269 28.50 -50.57 20.09
C ASP A 269 29.88 -50.50 20.79
N SER A 270 30.58 -49.37 20.66
CA SER A 270 31.88 -49.14 21.32
C SER A 270 31.83 -49.11 22.85
N GLU A 271 30.65 -49.05 23.44
CA GLU A 271 30.41 -49.03 24.89
C GLU A 271 29.93 -50.39 25.42
N GLY A 272 29.71 -51.36 24.52
CA GLY A 272 29.24 -52.72 24.84
C GLY A 272 27.73 -52.85 24.97
N ASN A 273 26.94 -51.86 24.49
CA ASN A 273 25.49 -51.96 24.44
C ASN A 273 25.03 -52.56 23.10
N ILE A 274 23.86 -53.20 23.08
CA ILE A 274 23.25 -53.67 21.83
C ILE A 274 22.95 -52.49 20.92
N VAL A 275 23.34 -52.59 19.65
CA VAL A 275 23.01 -51.60 18.62
C VAL A 275 21.56 -51.77 18.21
N VAL A 276 20.69 -51.03 18.91
CA VAL A 276 19.27 -50.93 18.63
C VAL A 276 18.84 -49.47 18.65
N THR A 277 18.05 -49.04 17.66
CA THR A 277 17.54 -47.66 17.59
C THR A 277 16.02 -47.68 17.44
N PRO A 278 15.26 -47.05 18.35
CA PRO A 278 13.84 -46.84 18.16
C PRO A 278 13.60 -45.70 17.16
N ILE A 279 12.60 -45.87 16.29
CA ILE A 279 12.06 -44.82 15.44
C ILE A 279 10.55 -44.75 15.61
N THR A 280 10.01 -43.54 15.45
CA THR A 280 8.57 -43.32 15.27
C THR A 280 8.28 -43.30 13.78
N VAL A 281 7.33 -44.12 13.34
CA VAL A 281 6.89 -44.15 11.95
C VAL A 281 5.56 -43.44 11.80
N SER A 282 5.41 -42.70 10.70
CA SER A 282 4.15 -42.04 10.35
C SER A 282 3.60 -42.56 9.04
N ALA A 283 2.27 -42.51 8.90
CA ALA A 283 1.60 -42.77 7.64
C ALA A 283 1.68 -41.53 6.73
N ALA A 284 1.78 -41.75 5.43
CA ALA A 284 1.48 -40.68 4.49
C ALA A 284 -0.01 -40.30 4.61
N SER A 285 -0.34 -39.04 4.39
CA SER A 285 -1.70 -38.53 4.65
C SER A 285 -2.18 -37.57 3.57
N ILE A 286 -3.51 -37.51 3.42
CA ILE A 286 -4.21 -36.56 2.57
C ILE A 286 -5.29 -35.88 3.42
N THR A 287 -5.33 -34.55 3.37
CA THR A 287 -6.43 -33.74 3.89
C THR A 287 -7.12 -33.07 2.72
N ALA A 288 -8.41 -33.36 2.54
CA ALA A 288 -9.22 -32.80 1.46
C ALA A 288 -10.59 -32.37 1.99
N SER A 289 -10.99 -31.15 1.62
CA SER A 289 -12.30 -30.57 1.96
C SER A 289 -13.28 -30.68 0.80
N ASN A 290 -14.57 -30.78 1.13
CA ASN A 290 -15.65 -30.64 0.15
C ASN A 290 -15.61 -29.21 -0.43
N GLN A 291 -15.73 -29.10 -1.75
CA GLN A 291 -15.53 -27.83 -2.47
C GLN A 291 -16.30 -27.81 -3.79
N VAL A 292 -16.52 -26.61 -4.32
CA VAL A 292 -17.02 -26.43 -5.69
C VAL A 292 -15.89 -26.75 -6.66
N VAL A 293 -16.21 -27.42 -7.76
CA VAL A 293 -15.26 -27.57 -8.88
C VAL A 293 -15.18 -26.24 -9.60
N ASN A 294 -14.00 -25.64 -9.64
CA ASN A 294 -13.76 -24.33 -10.24
C ASN A 294 -12.74 -24.48 -11.36
N GLU A 295 -13.02 -23.94 -12.55
CA GLU A 295 -12.11 -24.05 -13.71
C GLU A 295 -11.71 -25.50 -13.97
N ASN A 296 -12.68 -26.40 -13.83
CA ASN A 296 -12.51 -27.84 -13.98
C ASN A 296 -11.42 -28.46 -13.07
N SER A 297 -11.12 -27.80 -11.95
CA SER A 297 -10.06 -28.22 -11.03
C SER A 297 -10.57 -28.33 -9.59
N VAL A 298 -9.85 -29.12 -8.79
CA VAL A 298 -10.02 -29.22 -7.33
C VAL A 298 -8.70 -28.99 -6.63
N VAL A 299 -8.75 -28.50 -5.40
CA VAL A 299 -7.57 -28.25 -4.56
C VAL A 299 -7.56 -29.20 -3.38
N ILE A 300 -6.45 -29.89 -3.17
CA ILE A 300 -6.22 -30.73 -1.98
C ILE A 300 -5.50 -29.89 -0.94
N ASP A 301 -6.04 -29.85 0.27
CA ASP A 301 -5.61 -28.93 1.33
C ASP A 301 -4.17 -29.21 1.75
N GLU A 302 -3.85 -30.47 2.06
CA GLU A 302 -2.52 -30.91 2.49
C GLU A 302 -2.27 -32.37 2.12
N ILE A 303 -1.05 -32.68 1.68
CA ILE A 303 -0.57 -34.04 1.39
C ILE A 303 0.80 -34.20 2.04
N ASN A 304 0.95 -35.14 2.96
CA ASN A 304 2.25 -35.53 3.52
C ASN A 304 2.72 -36.82 2.82
N ALA A 305 3.52 -36.69 1.77
CA ALA A 305 4.02 -37.81 0.99
C ALA A 305 5.33 -38.37 1.56
N ALA A 306 5.48 -39.69 1.62
CA ALA A 306 6.70 -40.32 2.11
C ALA A 306 7.87 -40.24 1.10
N VAL A 307 7.55 -40.30 -0.19
CA VAL A 307 8.45 -40.18 -1.34
C VAL A 307 7.79 -39.30 -2.41
N ASP A 308 8.56 -38.91 -3.42
CA ASP A 308 8.01 -38.26 -4.61
C ASP A 308 6.95 -39.17 -5.27
N GLY A 309 5.86 -38.56 -5.74
CA GLY A 309 4.69 -39.31 -6.18
C GLY A 309 3.63 -38.46 -6.85
N TRP A 310 2.41 -39.00 -6.90
CA TRP A 310 1.27 -38.39 -7.58
C TRP A 310 0.04 -38.39 -6.68
N ILE A 311 -0.63 -37.25 -6.58
CA ILE A 311 -2.01 -37.21 -6.08
C ILE A 311 -2.95 -37.39 -7.27
N VAL A 312 -3.84 -38.37 -7.18
CA VAL A 312 -4.72 -38.78 -8.28
C VAL A 312 -6.17 -38.70 -7.81
N ILE A 313 -7.00 -38.02 -8.59
CA ILE A 313 -8.43 -37.90 -8.31
C ILE A 313 -9.16 -38.99 -9.09
N HIS A 314 -9.80 -39.92 -8.36
CA HIS A 314 -10.66 -40.94 -8.94
C HIS A 314 -12.13 -40.57 -8.83
N ALA A 315 -12.91 -40.89 -9.87
CA ALA A 315 -14.37 -40.83 -9.84
C ALA A 315 -14.95 -41.87 -8.87
N ASP A 316 -16.16 -41.65 -8.36
CA ASP A 316 -16.89 -42.69 -7.62
C ASP A 316 -17.29 -43.87 -8.51
N ASN A 317 -17.09 -45.07 -7.98
CA ASN A 317 -17.53 -46.33 -8.55
C ASN A 317 -18.19 -47.19 -7.45
N GLU A 318 -19.44 -46.85 -7.12
CA GLU A 318 -20.25 -47.52 -6.10
C GLU A 318 -19.65 -47.48 -4.69
N GLY A 319 -19.06 -46.34 -4.31
CA GLY A 319 -18.42 -46.13 -3.02
C GLY A 319 -16.94 -46.55 -2.97
N ALA A 320 -16.32 -46.79 -4.14
CA ALA A 320 -14.91 -47.12 -4.27
C ALA A 320 -14.24 -46.26 -5.37
N PRO A 321 -12.91 -46.09 -5.34
CA PRO A 321 -12.18 -45.40 -6.40
C PRO A 321 -12.41 -46.05 -7.78
N GLY A 322 -12.85 -45.24 -8.73
CA GLY A 322 -13.15 -45.61 -10.10
C GLY A 322 -12.08 -45.14 -11.11
N ALA A 323 -12.53 -44.62 -12.24
CA ALA A 323 -11.64 -44.09 -13.28
C ALA A 323 -10.88 -42.84 -12.80
N VAL A 324 -9.65 -42.67 -13.27
CA VAL A 324 -8.86 -41.46 -13.04
C VAL A 324 -9.48 -40.28 -13.79
N LEU A 325 -9.68 -39.18 -13.08
CA LEU A 325 -10.17 -37.91 -13.61
C LEU A 325 -9.03 -36.91 -13.83
N GLY A 326 -8.05 -36.90 -12.94
CA GLY A 326 -6.92 -35.98 -12.99
C GLY A 326 -5.82 -36.38 -12.03
N GLN A 327 -4.63 -35.82 -12.23
CA GLN A 327 -3.46 -36.10 -11.39
C GLN A 327 -2.51 -34.91 -11.33
N SER A 328 -1.78 -34.78 -10.23
CA SER A 328 -0.68 -33.83 -10.07
C SER A 328 0.50 -34.48 -9.36
N PHE A 329 1.71 -34.11 -9.75
CA PHE A 329 2.94 -34.55 -9.07
C PHE A 329 3.05 -33.87 -7.70
N VAL A 330 3.57 -34.59 -6.72
CA VAL A 330 3.84 -34.11 -5.35
C VAL A 330 5.23 -34.57 -4.92
N GLU A 331 5.97 -33.68 -4.27
CA GLU A 331 7.31 -33.98 -3.74
C GLU A 331 7.21 -34.68 -2.38
N ALA A 332 8.24 -35.43 -1.99
CA ALA A 332 8.32 -35.99 -0.65
C ALA A 332 8.22 -34.91 0.45
N GLY A 333 7.39 -35.15 1.46
CA GLY A 333 7.08 -34.23 2.55
C GLY A 333 5.69 -33.58 2.42
N ILE A 334 5.52 -32.43 3.08
CA ILE A 334 4.24 -31.70 3.14
C ILE A 334 4.08 -30.84 1.89
N ASN A 335 2.97 -31.06 1.18
CA ASN A 335 2.51 -30.27 0.03
C ASN A 335 1.15 -29.66 0.39
N GLU A 336 0.99 -28.34 0.28
CA GLU A 336 -0.25 -27.63 0.62
C GLU A 336 -0.91 -27.06 -0.64
N ASN A 337 -2.25 -27.00 -0.64
CA ASN A 337 -3.06 -26.38 -1.71
C ASN A 337 -2.71 -26.89 -3.12
N VAL A 338 -2.59 -28.21 -3.27
CA VAL A 338 -2.25 -28.82 -4.56
C VAL A 338 -3.48 -28.80 -5.46
N SER A 339 -3.41 -28.06 -6.58
CA SER A 339 -4.48 -28.00 -7.59
C SER A 339 -4.35 -29.16 -8.59
N ILE A 340 -5.48 -29.80 -8.90
CA ILE A 340 -5.57 -30.90 -9.86
C ILE A 340 -6.65 -30.59 -10.89
N ASP A 341 -6.25 -30.54 -12.16
CA ASP A 341 -7.13 -30.44 -13.32
C ASP A 341 -7.83 -31.79 -13.56
N LEU A 342 -9.16 -31.78 -13.68
CA LEU A 342 -10.03 -32.94 -13.87
C LEU A 342 -10.32 -33.25 -15.36
N GLY A 343 -9.65 -32.57 -16.29
CA GLY A 343 -9.69 -32.86 -17.73
C GLY A 343 -11.06 -32.58 -18.37
N ASP A 344 -11.67 -33.59 -19.00
CA ASP A 344 -12.97 -33.42 -19.70
C ASP A 344 -14.18 -33.83 -18.82
N ALA A 345 -13.99 -33.96 -17.51
CA ALA A 345 -15.05 -34.39 -16.59
C ALA A 345 -16.05 -33.27 -16.30
N VAL A 346 -17.33 -33.61 -16.13
CA VAL A 346 -18.40 -32.64 -15.84
C VAL A 346 -19.10 -33.01 -14.55
N PHE A 347 -19.38 -32.00 -13.71
CA PHE A 347 -19.91 -32.17 -12.36
C PHE A 347 -21.18 -31.33 -12.16
N ALA A 348 -22.20 -31.90 -11.52
CA ALA A 348 -23.44 -31.22 -11.17
C ALA A 348 -23.49 -30.81 -9.69
N GLY A 349 -22.49 -31.21 -8.89
CA GLY A 349 -22.45 -31.06 -7.45
C GLY A 349 -23.11 -32.23 -6.72
N GLY A 350 -22.48 -32.66 -5.63
CA GLY A 350 -22.88 -33.83 -4.83
C GLY A 350 -22.23 -35.15 -5.30
N GLU A 351 -21.28 -35.09 -6.24
CA GLU A 351 -20.48 -36.24 -6.63
C GLU A 351 -19.36 -36.51 -5.63
N VAL A 352 -19.09 -37.79 -5.35
CA VAL A 352 -17.95 -38.19 -4.51
C VAL A 352 -16.72 -38.40 -5.38
N LEU A 353 -15.59 -37.84 -4.95
CA LEU A 353 -14.27 -38.04 -5.53
C LEU A 353 -13.35 -38.71 -4.51
N PHE A 354 -12.40 -39.49 -5.01
CA PHE A 354 -11.42 -40.21 -4.20
C PHE A 354 -10.00 -39.73 -4.53
N PRO A 355 -9.46 -38.73 -3.81
CA PRO A 355 -8.04 -38.42 -3.84
C PRO A 355 -7.22 -39.58 -3.27
N MET A 356 -6.34 -40.14 -4.09
CA MET A 356 -5.46 -41.26 -3.76
C MET A 356 -4.02 -40.88 -4.00
N LEU A 357 -3.15 -41.14 -3.02
CA LEU A 357 -1.72 -40.91 -3.16
C LEU A 357 -1.08 -42.14 -3.83
N HIS A 358 -0.26 -41.88 -4.85
CA HIS A 358 0.52 -42.88 -5.58
C HIS A 358 2.00 -42.56 -5.43
N ILE A 359 2.84 -43.59 -5.44
CA ILE A 359 4.29 -43.43 -5.53
C ILE A 359 4.71 -43.16 -6.96
N GLU A 360 5.88 -42.55 -7.15
CA GLU A 360 6.53 -42.49 -8.46
C GLU A 360 7.59 -43.60 -8.59
N SER A 361 7.30 -44.61 -9.42
CA SER A 361 8.20 -45.73 -9.66
C SER A 361 7.96 -46.36 -11.05
N PRO A 362 8.95 -46.31 -11.97
CA PRO A 362 10.25 -45.66 -11.83
C PRO A 362 10.12 -44.14 -11.80
N ALA A 363 11.12 -43.44 -11.24
CA ALA A 363 11.17 -41.97 -11.25
C ALA A 363 11.48 -41.41 -12.65
N ASP A 364 10.49 -41.46 -13.53
CA ASP A 364 10.54 -41.03 -14.93
C ASP A 364 9.76 -39.74 -15.22
N GLY A 365 9.03 -39.22 -14.23
CA GLY A 365 8.21 -38.02 -14.32
C GLY A 365 6.87 -38.21 -15.03
N GLU A 366 6.43 -39.45 -15.27
CA GLU A 366 5.17 -39.75 -15.95
C GLU A 366 4.28 -40.68 -15.10
N TYR A 367 3.07 -40.22 -14.77
CA TYR A 367 2.08 -41.07 -14.12
C TYR A 367 1.62 -42.21 -15.05
N GLY A 368 1.72 -43.44 -14.57
CA GLY A 368 1.45 -44.65 -15.35
C GLY A 368 0.83 -45.81 -14.58
N PHE A 369 -0.02 -45.57 -13.57
CA PHE A 369 -0.80 -46.65 -12.95
C PHE A 369 -1.85 -47.25 -13.92
N PRO A 370 -2.04 -48.59 -13.98
CA PRO A 370 -1.38 -49.64 -13.21
C PRO A 370 -0.13 -50.24 -13.87
N ASP A 371 0.28 -49.76 -15.05
CA ASP A 371 1.22 -50.46 -15.93
C ASP A 371 2.70 -50.07 -15.76
N ASN A 372 3.00 -48.87 -15.26
CA ASN A 372 4.35 -48.30 -15.15
C ASN A 372 5.01 -48.52 -13.78
N GLY A 373 4.23 -48.86 -12.74
CA GLY A 373 4.73 -49.14 -11.39
C GLY A 373 4.36 -48.08 -10.34
N ASP A 374 3.66 -47.01 -10.73
CA ASP A 374 3.10 -45.98 -9.84
C ASP A 374 1.91 -46.50 -9.03
N GLY A 375 2.16 -47.52 -8.20
CA GLY A 375 1.16 -48.10 -7.33
C GLY A 375 0.63 -47.10 -6.30
N PRO A 376 -0.56 -47.35 -5.72
CA PRO A 376 -1.04 -46.59 -4.58
C PRO A 376 -0.03 -46.65 -3.42
N GLU A 377 0.10 -45.56 -2.68
CA GLU A 377 0.86 -45.53 -1.43
C GLU A 377 0.12 -46.37 -0.37
N VAL A 378 0.88 -47.19 0.37
CA VAL A 378 0.32 -48.17 1.32
C VAL A 378 1.03 -48.04 2.66
N PHE A 379 0.25 -48.04 3.74
CA PHE A 379 0.73 -48.06 5.12
C PHE A 379 0.02 -49.18 5.89
N GLY A 380 0.78 -50.18 6.34
CA GLY A 380 0.22 -51.44 6.85
C GLY A 380 -0.54 -52.19 5.75
N GLU A 381 -1.85 -52.40 5.94
CA GLU A 381 -2.76 -52.98 4.95
C GLU A 381 -3.59 -51.93 4.19
N ASP A 382 -3.52 -50.65 4.59
CA ASP A 382 -4.39 -49.59 4.10
C ASP A 382 -3.74 -48.78 2.96
N VAL A 383 -4.52 -48.50 1.92
CA VAL A 383 -4.14 -47.55 0.86
C VAL A 383 -4.41 -46.13 1.34
N VAL A 384 -3.49 -45.21 1.05
CA VAL A 384 -3.63 -43.79 1.38
C VAL A 384 -4.62 -43.13 0.42
N VAL A 385 -5.90 -43.20 0.76
CA VAL A 385 -7.03 -42.63 0.01
C VAL A 385 -8.03 -41.99 0.95
N VAL A 386 -8.59 -40.85 0.54
CA VAL A 386 -9.69 -40.17 1.23
C VAL A 386 -10.87 -39.98 0.27
N SER A 387 -12.01 -39.54 0.81
CA SER A 387 -13.17 -39.17 0.00
C SER A 387 -13.52 -37.70 0.22
N MET A 388 -13.88 -36.99 -0.84
CA MET A 388 -14.43 -35.63 -0.80
C MET A 388 -15.70 -35.56 -1.67
N GLU A 389 -16.55 -34.57 -1.43
CA GLU A 389 -17.75 -34.32 -2.21
C GLU A 389 -17.63 -32.99 -2.98
N THR A 390 -18.02 -32.99 -4.26
CA THR A 390 -18.19 -31.75 -5.03
C THR A 390 -19.39 -30.99 -4.48
N ILE A 391 -19.32 -29.67 -4.40
CA ILE A 391 -20.43 -28.81 -4.01
C ILE A 391 -21.00 -28.19 -5.28
N ALA A 392 -22.33 -28.19 -5.42
CA ALA A 392 -22.97 -27.45 -6.50
C ALA A 392 -22.63 -25.95 -6.36
N PRO A 393 -22.23 -25.27 -7.44
CA PRO A 393 -21.97 -23.84 -7.41
C PRO A 393 -23.24 -23.08 -7.02
N THR A 394 -23.08 -21.98 -6.31
CA THR A 394 -24.18 -21.13 -5.86
C THR A 394 -23.97 -19.70 -6.29
N GLY A 395 -25.08 -19.01 -6.57
CA GLY A 395 -25.02 -17.60 -6.90
C GLY A 395 -26.34 -16.87 -6.69
N SER A 396 -26.28 -15.56 -6.82
CA SER A 396 -27.45 -14.69 -6.80
C SER A 396 -27.31 -13.59 -7.85
N ILE A 397 -28.46 -13.18 -8.40
CA ILE A 397 -28.57 -12.07 -9.34
C ILE A 397 -29.56 -11.08 -8.74
N THR A 398 -29.21 -9.80 -8.74
CA THR A 398 -30.12 -8.68 -8.50
C THR A 398 -30.11 -7.81 -9.74
N VAL A 399 -31.24 -7.77 -10.43
CA VAL A 399 -31.45 -6.96 -11.63
C VAL A 399 -32.82 -6.32 -11.54
N GLU A 400 -32.89 -5.02 -11.85
CA GLU A 400 -34.14 -4.26 -11.88
C GLU A 400 -34.62 -4.07 -13.32
N ASP A 401 -35.92 -3.85 -13.49
CA ASP A 401 -36.50 -3.39 -14.75
C ASP A 401 -35.86 -2.06 -15.13
N GLN A 402 -35.27 -2.00 -16.32
CA GLN A 402 -34.44 -0.86 -16.75
C GLN A 402 -34.56 -0.64 -18.25
N ALA A 403 -34.27 0.57 -18.73
CA ALA A 403 -34.14 0.79 -20.17
C ALA A 403 -32.82 0.18 -20.65
N VAL A 404 -32.81 -0.30 -21.90
CA VAL A 404 -31.56 -0.71 -22.55
C VAL A 404 -30.86 0.56 -23.00
N ASP A 405 -29.65 0.76 -22.48
CA ASP A 405 -28.86 1.96 -22.72
C ASP A 405 -27.74 1.65 -23.72
N ALA A 406 -27.84 2.16 -24.94
CA ALA A 406 -26.87 1.90 -26.00
C ALA A 406 -26.54 0.38 -26.20
N ASN A 407 -27.57 -0.47 -26.22
CA ASN A 407 -27.47 -1.93 -26.22
C ASN A 407 -26.77 -2.54 -24.99
N THR A 408 -26.66 -1.82 -23.89
CA THR A 408 -26.08 -2.31 -22.64
C THR A 408 -27.15 -2.35 -21.55
N ILE A 409 -27.02 -3.32 -20.67
CA ILE A 409 -27.78 -3.40 -19.42
C ILE A 409 -26.82 -3.45 -18.25
N THR A 410 -27.27 -3.01 -17.08
CA THR A 410 -26.48 -3.08 -15.85
C THR A 410 -27.16 -4.01 -14.87
N VAL A 411 -26.44 -5.02 -14.41
CA VAL A 411 -26.87 -5.89 -13.31
C VAL A 411 -26.31 -5.32 -12.01
N SER A 412 -27.19 -4.99 -11.05
CA SER A 412 -26.80 -4.22 -9.87
C SER A 412 -25.84 -5.02 -8.98
N ASP A 413 -26.17 -6.29 -8.72
CA ASP A 413 -25.38 -7.16 -7.85
C ASP A 413 -25.44 -8.61 -8.33
N LEU A 414 -24.26 -9.23 -8.42
CA LEU A 414 -24.05 -10.64 -8.73
C LEU A 414 -23.16 -11.22 -7.64
N THR A 415 -23.51 -12.39 -7.10
CA THR A 415 -22.61 -13.14 -6.20
C THR A 415 -22.42 -14.54 -6.76
N VAL A 416 -21.18 -15.00 -6.80
CA VAL A 416 -20.78 -16.34 -7.27
C VAL A 416 -19.72 -16.90 -6.32
N ASP A 417 -19.68 -18.22 -6.12
CA ASP A 417 -18.69 -18.90 -5.29
C ASP A 417 -17.51 -19.51 -6.07
N ALA A 418 -17.55 -19.38 -7.41
CA ALA A 418 -16.54 -19.86 -8.36
C ALA A 418 -16.42 -18.87 -9.54
N THR A 419 -15.31 -18.92 -10.29
CA THR A 419 -15.17 -18.22 -11.58
C THR A 419 -16.33 -18.64 -12.48
N SER A 420 -16.99 -17.64 -13.06
CA SER A 420 -18.28 -17.85 -13.72
C SER A 420 -18.44 -16.94 -14.94
N TRP A 421 -19.40 -17.26 -15.80
CA TRP A 421 -19.87 -16.38 -16.86
C TRP A 421 -21.22 -15.77 -16.50
N VAL A 422 -21.49 -14.54 -16.93
CA VAL A 422 -22.83 -13.99 -16.99
C VAL A 422 -23.20 -13.64 -18.44
N VAL A 423 -24.39 -14.08 -18.83
CA VAL A 423 -24.97 -13.87 -20.15
C VAL A 423 -26.43 -13.47 -20.05
N VAL A 424 -26.98 -12.95 -21.15
CA VAL A 424 -28.39 -12.59 -21.28
C VAL A 424 -29.04 -13.44 -22.39
N HIS A 425 -30.16 -14.04 -22.05
CA HIS A 425 -31.02 -14.78 -22.97
C HIS A 425 -32.32 -14.01 -23.22
N ALA A 426 -32.83 -14.11 -24.45
CA ALA A 426 -34.18 -13.70 -24.77
C ALA A 426 -35.22 -14.66 -24.15
N SER A 427 -36.47 -14.22 -24.02
CA SER A 427 -37.56 -15.10 -23.60
C SER A 427 -37.90 -16.14 -24.67
N ASN A 428 -37.96 -17.40 -24.25
CA ASN A 428 -39.11 -18.25 -24.46
C ASN A 428 -40.14 -18.00 -25.58
N GLU A 429 -40.30 -18.84 -26.62
CA GLU A 429 -41.55 -18.80 -27.43
C GLU A 429 -42.83 -18.96 -26.57
N ALA A 430 -42.74 -19.69 -25.45
CA ALA A 430 -43.84 -19.88 -24.51
C ALA A 430 -43.97 -18.75 -23.46
N GLY A 431 -42.99 -17.85 -23.37
CA GLY A 431 -42.90 -16.78 -22.38
C GLY A 431 -42.69 -17.25 -20.93
N ASP A 432 -42.26 -18.49 -20.70
CA ASP A 432 -42.12 -19.08 -19.36
C ASP A 432 -40.68 -19.38 -18.92
N GLY A 433 -39.69 -18.99 -19.72
CA GLY A 433 -38.27 -19.15 -19.41
C GLY A 433 -37.33 -18.63 -20.52
N PRO A 434 -36.01 -18.75 -20.33
CA PRO A 434 -35.02 -18.34 -21.33
C PRO A 434 -35.05 -19.21 -22.60
N GLN A 435 -34.73 -18.62 -23.75
CA GLN A 435 -34.28 -19.37 -24.94
C GLN A 435 -32.86 -19.83 -24.70
N VAL A 436 -32.62 -21.15 -24.75
CA VAL A 436 -31.30 -21.76 -24.63
C VAL A 436 -31.07 -22.72 -25.81
N PRO A 437 -29.84 -22.84 -26.34
CA PRO A 437 -28.60 -22.22 -25.87
C PRO A 437 -28.33 -20.78 -26.33
N GLU A 438 -29.17 -20.22 -27.21
CA GLU A 438 -28.89 -18.92 -27.83
C GLU A 438 -28.83 -17.76 -26.82
N ILE A 439 -27.73 -17.01 -26.81
CA ILE A 439 -27.55 -15.76 -26.04
C ILE A 439 -27.74 -14.54 -26.94
N ILE A 440 -28.18 -13.43 -26.35
CA ILE A 440 -28.29 -12.12 -27.00
C ILE A 440 -27.32 -11.10 -26.40
N SER A 441 -26.26 -11.57 -25.73
CA SER A 441 -25.21 -10.73 -25.17
C SER A 441 -23.83 -11.26 -25.51
N THR A 442 -22.83 -10.40 -25.31
CA THR A 442 -21.44 -10.84 -25.19
C THR A 442 -21.26 -11.43 -23.79
N PRO A 443 -20.70 -12.65 -23.63
CA PRO A 443 -20.40 -13.21 -22.32
C PRO A 443 -19.44 -12.33 -21.53
N VAL A 444 -19.72 -12.16 -20.23
CA VAL A 444 -18.86 -11.42 -19.30
C VAL A 444 -18.38 -12.37 -18.23
N GLN A 445 -17.05 -12.45 -18.04
CA GLN A 445 -16.45 -13.29 -17.01
C GLN A 445 -16.60 -12.61 -15.64
N LEU A 446 -16.89 -13.40 -14.62
CA LEU A 446 -17.06 -13.01 -13.23
C LEU A 446 -16.02 -13.73 -12.38
N GLU A 447 -15.35 -12.96 -11.54
CA GLU A 447 -14.50 -13.50 -10.48
C GLU A 447 -15.38 -14.01 -9.32
N ALA A 448 -14.89 -15.02 -8.61
CA ALA A 448 -15.52 -15.52 -7.40
C ALA A 448 -15.70 -14.39 -6.36
N GLY A 449 -16.89 -14.30 -5.76
CA GLY A 449 -17.28 -13.27 -4.80
C GLY A 449 -18.43 -12.39 -5.31
N SER A 450 -18.45 -11.13 -4.85
CA SER A 450 -19.49 -10.16 -5.20
C SER A 450 -19.02 -9.23 -6.33
N ASN A 451 -19.84 -9.11 -7.36
CA ASN A 451 -19.64 -8.26 -8.53
C ASN A 451 -20.80 -7.26 -8.62
N SER A 452 -20.52 -5.96 -8.72
CA SER A 452 -21.54 -4.91 -8.66
C SER A 452 -21.52 -4.03 -9.90
N ASN A 453 -22.69 -3.57 -10.36
CA ASN A 453 -22.86 -2.75 -11.55
C ASN A 453 -22.20 -3.38 -12.79
N VAL A 454 -22.44 -4.67 -13.00
CA VAL A 454 -21.86 -5.38 -14.14
C VAL A 454 -22.60 -4.98 -15.40
N GLU A 455 -21.90 -4.31 -16.30
CA GLU A 455 -22.41 -3.94 -17.62
C GLU A 455 -22.32 -5.13 -18.58
N ILE A 456 -23.43 -5.43 -19.25
CA ILE A 456 -23.51 -6.52 -20.21
C ILE A 456 -23.99 -5.94 -21.54
N THR A 457 -23.14 -6.04 -22.57
CA THR A 457 -23.47 -5.59 -23.92
C THR A 457 -24.29 -6.64 -24.66
N LEU A 458 -25.48 -6.23 -25.10
CA LEU A 458 -26.37 -6.99 -25.95
C LEU A 458 -25.89 -6.96 -27.40
N THR A 459 -26.00 -8.10 -28.09
CA THR A 459 -25.59 -8.27 -29.49
C THR A 459 -26.72 -7.99 -30.47
N GLU A 460 -27.95 -7.86 -29.97
CA GLU A 460 -29.16 -7.58 -30.75
C GLU A 460 -29.98 -6.47 -30.08
N PRO A 461 -30.68 -5.62 -30.85
CA PRO A 461 -31.54 -4.58 -30.29
C PRO A 461 -32.75 -5.21 -29.60
N VAL A 462 -33.11 -4.67 -28.44
CA VAL A 462 -34.23 -5.14 -27.61
C VAL A 462 -35.31 -4.06 -27.55
N ALA A 463 -36.58 -4.47 -27.68
CA ALA A 463 -37.70 -3.53 -27.60
C ALA A 463 -38.06 -3.23 -26.14
N GLY A 464 -38.62 -2.03 -25.92
CA GLY A 464 -39.31 -1.76 -24.66
C GLY A 464 -40.44 -2.77 -24.46
N ASP A 465 -40.55 -3.28 -23.23
CA ASP A 465 -41.45 -4.33 -22.72
C ASP A 465 -41.01 -5.79 -22.96
N ASP A 466 -39.83 -6.03 -23.56
CA ASP A 466 -39.28 -7.39 -23.68
C ASP A 466 -38.82 -7.94 -22.33
N VAL A 467 -39.10 -9.23 -22.07
CA VAL A 467 -38.60 -9.93 -20.87
C VAL A 467 -37.29 -10.64 -21.23
N LEU A 468 -36.24 -10.33 -20.47
CA LEU A 468 -34.91 -10.90 -20.63
C LEU A 468 -34.52 -11.71 -19.40
N TYR A 469 -33.60 -12.66 -19.58
CA TYR A 469 -33.10 -13.52 -18.52
C TYR A 469 -31.59 -13.36 -18.39
N VAL A 470 -31.13 -12.88 -17.25
CA VAL A 470 -29.72 -12.91 -16.87
C VAL A 470 -29.44 -14.29 -16.30
N MET A 471 -28.41 -14.97 -16.81
CA MET A 471 -28.03 -16.29 -16.35
C MET A 471 -26.53 -16.32 -16.00
N ILE A 472 -26.23 -16.86 -14.83
CA ILE A 472 -24.85 -17.17 -14.43
C ILE A 472 -24.56 -18.62 -14.82
N HIS A 473 -23.38 -18.86 -15.38
CA HIS A 473 -22.86 -20.18 -15.71
C HIS A 473 -21.51 -20.40 -15.02
N THR A 474 -21.15 -21.64 -14.76
CA THR A 474 -19.75 -21.98 -14.41
C THR A 474 -18.82 -21.70 -15.58
N ASP A 475 -17.52 -21.54 -15.31
CA ASP A 475 -16.44 -21.51 -16.31
C ASP A 475 -15.65 -22.82 -16.21
N ASN A 476 -16.24 -23.93 -16.68
CA ASN A 476 -15.56 -25.23 -16.72
C ASN A 476 -15.27 -25.59 -18.17
N GLY A 477 -14.48 -26.65 -18.41
CA GLY A 477 -14.02 -26.97 -19.78
C GLY A 477 -12.82 -26.12 -20.17
N THR A 478 -12.92 -25.37 -21.26
CA THR A 478 -11.84 -24.50 -21.72
C THR A 478 -11.87 -23.18 -20.95
N ILE A 479 -11.04 -23.08 -19.90
CA ILE A 479 -10.96 -21.89 -19.03
C ILE A 479 -10.92 -20.60 -19.86
N GLY A 480 -11.87 -19.70 -19.59
CA GLY A 480 -11.95 -18.41 -20.28
C GLY A 480 -12.65 -18.46 -21.64
N GLU A 481 -13.29 -19.57 -22.02
CA GLU A 481 -14.19 -19.68 -23.16
C GLU A 481 -15.61 -20.04 -22.70
N TYR A 482 -16.61 -19.36 -23.26
CA TYR A 482 -18.02 -19.68 -22.97
C TYR A 482 -18.54 -20.81 -23.89
N GLU A 483 -18.94 -21.94 -23.30
CA GLU A 483 -19.15 -23.24 -23.95
C GLU A 483 -20.53 -23.88 -23.67
N PHE A 484 -21.50 -23.12 -23.16
CA PHE A 484 -22.83 -23.64 -22.83
C PHE A 484 -23.57 -24.21 -24.06
N ASP A 485 -23.99 -25.47 -23.97
CA ASP A 485 -24.65 -26.21 -25.06
C ASP A 485 -26.18 -26.31 -24.92
N GLY A 486 -26.75 -25.68 -23.89
CA GLY A 486 -28.18 -25.73 -23.58
C GLY A 486 -28.56 -26.79 -22.54
N ALA A 487 -27.59 -27.55 -22.03
CA ALA A 487 -27.74 -28.55 -20.97
C ALA A 487 -26.63 -28.40 -19.91
N ASN A 488 -26.45 -29.41 -19.05
CA ASN A 488 -25.36 -29.44 -18.08
C ASN A 488 -24.03 -29.84 -18.76
N GLY A 489 -23.64 -29.13 -19.81
CA GLY A 489 -22.31 -29.22 -20.43
C GLY A 489 -21.24 -28.61 -19.53
N PHE A 490 -20.11 -28.20 -20.10
CA PHE A 490 -19.01 -27.58 -19.35
C PHE A 490 -19.48 -26.31 -18.60
N ASP A 491 -20.08 -25.35 -19.30
CA ASP A 491 -20.64 -24.13 -18.68
C ASP A 491 -22.09 -24.30 -18.22
N GLY A 492 -22.28 -25.20 -17.27
CA GLY A 492 -23.60 -25.46 -16.67
C GLY A 492 -24.20 -24.20 -16.01
N PRO A 493 -25.54 -24.03 -16.07
CA PRO A 493 -26.20 -22.88 -15.48
C PRO A 493 -26.25 -22.99 -13.94
N VAL A 494 -25.98 -21.87 -13.27
CA VAL A 494 -25.95 -21.73 -11.80
C VAL A 494 -27.25 -21.12 -11.28
N VAL A 495 -27.59 -19.93 -11.77
CA VAL A 495 -28.78 -19.17 -11.35
C VAL A 495 -29.31 -18.34 -12.52
N THR A 496 -30.62 -18.11 -12.53
CA THR A 496 -31.31 -17.33 -13.58
C THR A 496 -32.28 -16.36 -12.93
N GLU A 497 -32.27 -15.11 -13.38
CA GLU A 497 -33.22 -14.08 -12.95
C GLU A 497 -33.75 -13.33 -14.17
N SER A 498 -35.01 -12.90 -14.13
CA SER A 498 -35.63 -12.17 -15.24
C SER A 498 -35.85 -10.70 -14.92
N PHE A 499 -35.75 -9.83 -15.92
CA PHE A 499 -36.18 -8.44 -15.83
C PHE A 499 -36.90 -8.03 -17.12
N THR A 500 -37.65 -6.94 -17.05
CA THR A 500 -38.34 -6.34 -18.20
C THR A 500 -37.56 -5.12 -18.67
N ALA A 501 -37.18 -5.12 -19.95
CA ALA A 501 -36.63 -3.93 -20.60
C ALA A 501 -37.73 -2.86 -20.65
N THR A 502 -37.46 -1.65 -20.14
CA THR A 502 -38.42 -0.54 -20.19
C THR A 502 -38.14 0.36 -21.40
N PRO A 503 -39.16 1.00 -21.98
CA PRO A 503 -38.92 1.98 -23.04
C PRO A 503 -38.12 3.19 -22.50
N PRO A 504 -37.28 3.83 -23.32
CA PRO A 504 -36.64 5.10 -22.96
C PRO A 504 -37.69 6.15 -22.56
N GLN A 505 -37.40 6.87 -21.48
CA GLN A 505 -38.21 7.93 -20.92
C GLN A 505 -37.37 9.19 -20.77
N ALA A 506 -37.98 10.33 -21.06
CA ALA A 506 -37.37 11.63 -20.90
C ALA A 506 -38.36 12.60 -20.25
N ASN A 507 -37.87 13.40 -19.31
CA ASN A 507 -38.55 14.59 -18.82
C ASN A 507 -37.72 15.81 -19.18
N ILE A 508 -38.39 16.85 -19.66
CA ILE A 508 -37.75 18.08 -20.14
C ILE A 508 -38.39 19.25 -19.42
N PHE A 509 -37.56 20.11 -18.83
CA PHE A 509 -37.94 21.39 -18.29
C PHE A 509 -37.22 22.48 -19.06
N VAL A 510 -38.01 23.29 -19.75
CA VAL A 510 -37.56 24.40 -20.59
C VAL A 510 -38.49 25.56 -20.29
N ALA A 511 -37.93 26.74 -20.03
CA ALA A 511 -38.72 27.95 -19.85
C ALA A 511 -39.68 28.18 -21.04
N ALA A 512 -40.94 28.54 -20.74
CA ALA A 512 -41.97 28.74 -21.76
C ALA A 512 -41.63 29.85 -22.77
N GLU A 513 -40.85 30.83 -22.33
CA GLU A 513 -40.31 31.90 -23.18
C GLU A 513 -38.83 32.09 -22.86
N GLN A 514 -37.99 32.14 -23.89
CA GLN A 514 -36.55 32.37 -23.74
C GLN A 514 -36.10 33.58 -24.55
N ALA A 515 -35.26 34.41 -23.94
CA ALA A 515 -34.50 35.38 -24.71
C ALA A 515 -33.39 34.62 -25.45
N ILE A 516 -33.21 34.89 -26.73
CA ILE A 516 -32.06 34.33 -27.44
C ILE A 516 -30.83 35.08 -26.98
N ASP A 517 -29.86 34.34 -26.46
CA ASP A 517 -28.51 34.81 -26.24
C ASP A 517 -27.62 34.13 -27.28
N ALA A 518 -27.03 34.91 -28.20
CA ALA A 518 -26.04 34.41 -29.15
C ALA A 518 -26.39 33.11 -29.91
N LYS A 519 -27.62 32.98 -30.40
CA LYS A 519 -28.15 31.77 -31.09
C LYS A 519 -28.17 30.51 -30.22
N THR A 520 -28.30 30.65 -28.91
CA THR A 520 -28.46 29.51 -28.02
C THR A 520 -29.84 29.48 -27.39
N ILE A 521 -30.28 28.27 -27.05
CA ILE A 521 -31.44 27.98 -26.20
C ILE A 521 -30.97 27.06 -25.10
N THR A 522 -31.45 27.27 -23.88
CA THR A 522 -31.08 26.45 -22.72
C THR A 522 -32.27 25.62 -22.28
N ALA A 523 -32.08 24.31 -22.11
CA ALA A 523 -33.01 23.50 -21.34
C ALA A 523 -32.55 23.49 -19.88
N ASP A 524 -33.41 23.99 -18.99
CA ASP A 524 -33.11 24.16 -17.57
C ASP A 524 -32.74 22.81 -16.93
N GLU A 525 -33.50 21.76 -17.29
CA GLU A 525 -33.26 20.40 -16.82
C GLU A 525 -33.77 19.39 -17.86
N ILE A 526 -32.96 18.37 -18.17
CA ILE A 526 -33.38 17.21 -18.95
C ILE A 526 -33.01 15.96 -18.17
N SER A 527 -34.01 15.14 -17.82
CA SER A 527 -33.80 13.84 -17.18
C SER A 527 -34.16 12.71 -18.14
N VAL A 528 -33.22 11.78 -18.34
CA VAL A 528 -33.38 10.60 -19.21
C VAL A 528 -32.95 9.34 -18.48
N ASN A 529 -33.56 8.19 -18.79
CA ASN A 529 -33.19 6.88 -18.21
C ASN A 529 -32.32 6.02 -19.16
N ALA A 530 -31.95 6.56 -20.32
CA ALA A 530 -31.06 5.96 -21.31
C ALA A 530 -30.36 7.09 -22.09
N THR A 531 -29.17 6.81 -22.63
CA THR A 531 -28.43 7.72 -23.50
C THR A 531 -29.34 8.20 -24.63
N SER A 532 -29.37 9.50 -24.80
CA SER A 532 -30.36 10.17 -25.65
C SER A 532 -29.75 11.35 -26.39
N TRP A 533 -30.40 11.77 -27.47
CA TRP A 533 -30.06 12.97 -28.21
C TRP A 533 -31.03 14.10 -27.92
N VAL A 534 -30.56 15.34 -27.87
CA VAL A 534 -31.39 16.54 -27.75
C VAL A 534 -31.16 17.43 -28.96
N VAL A 535 -32.26 17.84 -29.60
CA VAL A 535 -32.26 18.75 -30.75
C VAL A 535 -33.37 19.77 -30.65
N VAL A 536 -33.22 20.89 -31.35
CA VAL A 536 -34.26 21.91 -31.50
C VAL A 536 -34.86 21.83 -32.90
N HIS A 537 -36.19 21.73 -32.94
CA HIS A 537 -36.98 21.79 -34.18
C HIS A 537 -37.65 23.15 -34.34
N ALA A 538 -37.68 23.66 -35.56
CA ALA A 538 -38.46 24.84 -35.90
C ALA A 538 -39.97 24.55 -35.85
N GLY A 539 -40.78 25.54 -35.43
CA GLY A 539 -42.23 25.46 -35.48
C GLY A 539 -42.83 25.81 -36.84
N ASP A 540 -43.98 25.22 -37.17
CA ASP A 540 -44.72 25.46 -38.42
C ASP A 540 -45.60 26.74 -38.41
N GLY A 541 -45.55 27.51 -37.31
CA GLY A 541 -46.41 28.67 -37.08
C GLY A 541 -47.85 28.35 -36.65
N ASN A 542 -48.27 27.08 -36.64
CA ASN A 542 -49.56 26.60 -36.16
C ASN A 542 -49.45 25.88 -34.81
N GLY A 543 -48.28 25.93 -34.17
CA GLY A 543 -48.01 25.30 -32.87
C GLY A 543 -47.57 23.84 -32.96
N ASN A 544 -47.12 23.35 -34.12
CA ASN A 544 -46.54 22.02 -34.26
C ASN A 544 -45.06 22.11 -34.69
N PRO A 545 -44.22 21.13 -34.33
CA PRO A 545 -42.86 21.05 -34.84
C PRO A 545 -42.85 20.68 -36.33
N ILE A 546 -41.89 21.23 -37.07
CA ILE A 546 -41.53 20.78 -38.42
C ILE A 546 -40.55 19.60 -38.26
N VAL A 547 -40.89 18.44 -38.83
CA VAL A 547 -40.10 17.20 -38.70
C VAL A 547 -39.53 16.79 -40.07
N PRO A 548 -38.20 16.58 -40.22
CA PRO A 548 -37.19 16.72 -39.18
C PRO A 548 -36.87 18.17 -38.84
N GLY A 549 -36.96 19.16 -39.73
CA GLY A 549 -36.93 20.61 -39.39
C GLY A 549 -35.96 21.07 -38.28
N ILE A 550 -34.79 20.42 -38.16
CA ILE A 550 -33.82 20.63 -37.09
C ILE A 550 -33.05 21.92 -37.35
N ILE A 551 -32.95 22.76 -36.32
CA ILE A 551 -32.28 24.06 -36.36
C ILE A 551 -31.22 24.18 -35.26
N SER A 552 -30.79 23.07 -34.67
CA SER A 552 -29.63 23.00 -33.76
C SER A 552 -28.68 21.88 -34.15
N ASN A 553 -27.46 21.93 -33.61
CA ASN A 553 -26.62 20.73 -33.59
C ASN A 553 -27.22 19.71 -32.60
N PRO A 554 -27.17 18.39 -32.88
CA PRO A 554 -27.53 17.37 -31.91
C PRO A 554 -26.55 17.37 -30.73
N VAL A 555 -27.10 17.28 -29.53
CA VAL A 555 -26.33 17.16 -28.27
C VAL A 555 -26.67 15.82 -27.64
N GLN A 556 -25.68 14.97 -27.41
CA GLN A 556 -25.87 13.71 -26.69
C GLN A 556 -25.93 13.99 -25.19
N ILE A 557 -26.83 13.31 -24.49
CA ILE A 557 -26.99 13.39 -23.04
C ILE A 557 -26.97 11.99 -22.44
N GLU A 558 -26.28 11.86 -21.32
CA GLU A 558 -26.14 10.62 -20.57
C GLU A 558 -27.38 10.37 -19.69
N PRO A 559 -27.65 9.10 -19.31
CA PRO A 559 -28.67 8.75 -18.31
C PRO A 559 -28.50 9.55 -17.01
N GLY A 560 -29.61 10.03 -16.45
CA GLY A 560 -29.64 10.81 -15.22
C GLY A 560 -30.36 12.14 -15.38
N THR A 561 -29.93 13.14 -14.62
CA THR A 561 -30.44 14.53 -14.67
C THR A 561 -29.34 15.44 -15.18
N ASN A 562 -29.61 16.15 -16.26
CA ASN A 562 -28.70 17.09 -16.92
C ASN A 562 -29.25 18.50 -16.75
N GLU A 563 -28.50 19.39 -16.10
CA GLU A 563 -28.90 20.78 -15.85
C GLU A 563 -28.27 21.73 -16.88
N ASP A 564 -28.94 22.84 -17.20
CA ASP A 564 -28.44 23.92 -18.06
C ASP A 564 -27.90 23.44 -19.43
N VAL A 565 -28.65 22.57 -20.11
CA VAL A 565 -28.25 22.00 -21.42
C VAL A 565 -28.36 23.07 -22.50
N ILE A 566 -27.21 23.56 -22.98
CA ILE A 566 -27.13 24.59 -24.03
C ILE A 566 -27.22 23.95 -25.42
N LEU A 567 -28.14 24.44 -26.24
CA LEU A 567 -28.39 24.01 -27.60
C LEU A 567 -28.05 25.16 -28.56
N GLU A 568 -26.96 24.99 -29.32
CA GLU A 568 -26.53 25.95 -30.34
C GLU A 568 -27.39 25.83 -31.60
N LEU A 569 -28.04 26.92 -31.97
CA LEU A 569 -28.87 27.00 -33.16
C LEU A 569 -28.01 27.21 -34.42
N THR A 570 -28.32 26.45 -35.46
CA THR A 570 -27.66 26.52 -36.77
C THR A 570 -28.34 27.53 -37.70
N GLU A 571 -29.54 27.99 -37.36
CA GLU A 571 -30.32 28.98 -38.11
C GLU A 571 -30.66 30.21 -37.23
N GLU A 572 -30.86 31.36 -37.88
CA GLU A 572 -31.34 32.57 -37.21
C GLU A 572 -32.82 32.43 -36.84
N VAL A 573 -33.18 32.90 -35.65
CA VAL A 573 -34.54 32.85 -35.11
C VAL A 573 -35.01 34.25 -34.72
N SER A 574 -36.30 34.51 -34.92
CA SER A 574 -36.93 35.80 -34.68
C SER A 574 -37.77 35.81 -33.41
N VAL A 575 -37.93 36.99 -32.81
CA VAL A 575 -38.85 37.18 -31.69
C VAL A 575 -40.27 36.74 -32.07
N GLY A 576 -40.84 35.83 -31.28
CA GLY A 576 -42.14 35.21 -31.49
C GLY A 576 -42.10 33.84 -32.19
N ASP A 577 -40.93 33.35 -32.62
CA ASP A 577 -40.81 32.00 -33.18
C ASP A 577 -41.02 30.94 -32.09
N ASN A 578 -41.73 29.85 -32.46
CA ASN A 578 -41.89 28.68 -31.60
C ASN A 578 -40.78 27.69 -31.92
N LEU A 579 -40.03 27.28 -30.91
CA LEU A 579 -38.98 26.27 -30.97
C LEU A 579 -39.42 25.06 -30.15
N PHE A 580 -39.04 23.86 -30.61
CA PHE A 580 -39.39 22.60 -29.94
C PHE A 580 -38.11 21.87 -29.55
N VAL A 581 -37.80 21.85 -28.26
CA VAL A 581 -36.72 21.03 -27.70
C VAL A 581 -37.22 19.60 -27.63
N MET A 582 -36.59 18.70 -28.38
CA MET A 582 -37.00 17.32 -28.53
C MET A 582 -35.88 16.39 -28.09
N VAL A 583 -36.21 15.44 -27.22
CA VAL A 583 -35.32 14.34 -26.84
C VAL A 583 -35.62 13.14 -27.73
N HIS A 584 -34.57 12.50 -28.23
CA HIS A 584 -34.61 11.31 -29.09
C HIS A 584 -33.84 10.17 -28.43
N THR A 585 -34.24 8.94 -28.72
CA THR A 585 -33.44 7.75 -28.40
C THR A 585 -32.14 7.74 -29.19
N ASP A 586 -31.10 7.05 -28.70
CA ASP A 586 -29.87 6.74 -29.44
C ASP A 586 -29.91 5.27 -29.93
N ASN A 587 -30.75 5.02 -30.94
CA ASN A 587 -31.02 3.69 -31.48
C ASN A 587 -30.35 3.56 -32.85
N GLY A 588 -29.76 2.42 -33.16
CA GLY A 588 -29.11 2.18 -34.46
C GLY A 588 -27.60 2.15 -34.32
N VAL A 589 -26.90 3.08 -34.95
CA VAL A 589 -25.45 3.26 -34.74
C VAL A 589 -25.25 4.14 -33.52
N ILE A 590 -24.86 3.51 -32.39
CA ILE A 590 -24.62 4.21 -31.12
C ILE A 590 -23.69 5.41 -31.30
N GLY A 591 -24.10 6.56 -30.77
CA GLY A 591 -23.32 7.79 -30.86
C GLY A 591 -23.43 8.50 -32.22
N GLU A 592 -24.29 8.04 -33.12
CA GLU A 592 -24.64 8.76 -34.35
C GLU A 592 -26.11 9.16 -34.31
N TYR A 593 -26.40 10.44 -34.57
CA TYR A 593 -27.77 10.91 -34.67
C TYR A 593 -28.40 10.61 -36.04
N GLU A 594 -29.43 9.77 -36.08
CA GLU A 594 -29.99 9.11 -37.26
C GLU A 594 -31.47 9.42 -37.52
N PHE A 595 -32.02 10.49 -36.92
CA PHE A 595 -33.42 10.87 -37.13
C PHE A 595 -33.67 11.57 -38.47
N ASP A 596 -34.51 10.98 -39.32
CA ASP A 596 -34.92 11.55 -40.63
C ASP A 596 -36.41 11.93 -40.73
N GLY A 597 -37.18 11.70 -39.65
CA GLY A 597 -38.61 11.98 -39.57
C GLY A 597 -39.58 10.91 -40.11
N ALA A 598 -39.11 9.88 -40.82
CA ALA A 598 -40.00 8.86 -41.40
C ALA A 598 -39.51 7.41 -41.23
N ASN A 599 -38.21 7.17 -41.23
CA ASN A 599 -37.57 5.85 -41.10
C ASN A 599 -36.29 5.86 -40.22
N GLY A 600 -35.92 7.01 -39.64
CA GLY A 600 -34.79 7.13 -38.73
C GLY A 600 -34.96 6.28 -37.48
N LEU A 601 -33.84 5.78 -36.96
CA LEU A 601 -33.82 4.87 -35.81
C LEU A 601 -33.96 5.63 -34.48
N ASP A 602 -33.49 6.88 -34.44
CA ASP A 602 -33.60 7.81 -33.30
C ASP A 602 -34.99 8.45 -33.15
N GLY A 603 -35.96 7.66 -32.73
CA GLY A 603 -37.32 8.13 -32.48
C GLY A 603 -37.42 9.17 -31.36
N PRO A 604 -38.38 10.11 -31.45
CA PRO A 604 -38.58 11.10 -30.39
C PRO A 604 -39.21 10.47 -29.13
N VAL A 605 -38.69 10.83 -27.97
CA VAL A 605 -39.12 10.39 -26.63
C VAL A 605 -40.03 11.43 -25.97
N ASN A 606 -39.62 12.69 -25.96
CA ASN A 606 -40.38 13.80 -25.38
C ASN A 606 -40.11 15.10 -26.14
N THR A 607 -41.04 16.06 -26.08
CA THR A 607 -40.94 17.35 -26.77
C THR A 607 -41.57 18.44 -25.93
N VAL A 608 -40.86 19.55 -25.74
CA VAL A 608 -41.35 20.76 -25.08
C VAL A 608 -41.20 21.95 -26.00
N MET A 609 -42.23 22.80 -26.04
CA MET A 609 -42.22 24.03 -26.83
C MET A 609 -41.76 25.21 -25.97
N THR A 610 -40.93 26.07 -26.56
CA THR A 610 -40.57 27.38 -26.03
C THR A 610 -40.75 28.45 -27.11
N THR A 611 -41.03 29.69 -26.70
CA THR A 611 -41.15 30.83 -27.62
C THR A 611 -40.00 31.80 -27.44
N VAL A 612 -39.47 32.31 -28.55
CA VAL A 612 -38.46 33.36 -28.51
C VAL A 612 -39.08 34.68 -28.05
N ARG A 613 -38.49 35.32 -27.04
CA ARG A 613 -38.82 36.69 -26.61
C ARG A 613 -37.63 37.64 -26.76
N ASN A 614 -37.91 38.94 -26.65
CA ASN A 614 -36.86 39.95 -26.59
C ASN A 614 -36.11 39.86 -25.24
N PRO A 615 -34.81 40.17 -25.19
CA PRO A 615 -34.08 40.35 -23.94
C PRO A 615 -34.69 41.44 -23.05
N SER A 616 -34.59 41.25 -21.74
CA SER A 616 -35.03 42.18 -20.71
C SER A 616 -33.84 42.97 -20.18
N VAL A 617 -33.96 44.30 -20.19
CA VAL A 617 -32.95 45.20 -19.64
C VAL A 617 -33.59 46.16 -18.65
N LEU A 618 -32.97 46.30 -17.48
CA LEU A 618 -33.26 47.36 -16.51
C LEU A 618 -32.00 48.17 -16.27
N ILE A 619 -32.03 49.45 -16.62
CA ILE A 619 -30.92 50.39 -16.41
C ILE A 619 -31.35 51.60 -15.57
N THR A 620 -30.54 51.93 -14.57
CA THR A 620 -30.65 53.14 -13.75
C THR A 620 -29.29 53.78 -13.62
N VAL A 621 -29.15 54.98 -14.18
CA VAL A 621 -27.99 55.86 -14.14
C VAL A 621 -28.50 57.25 -13.76
N ASN A 622 -27.85 57.86 -12.76
CA ASN A 622 -28.21 59.18 -12.26
C ASN A 622 -27.29 60.26 -12.83
N ASP A 623 -27.78 61.51 -12.81
CA ASP A 623 -26.95 62.69 -13.07
C ASP A 623 -25.78 62.72 -12.09
N GLN A 624 -24.57 62.89 -12.61
CA GLN A 624 -23.34 62.74 -11.82
C GLN A 624 -22.23 63.66 -12.31
N ILE A 625 -21.28 63.96 -11.42
CA ILE A 625 -20.04 64.65 -11.76
C ILE A 625 -19.09 63.61 -12.36
N ILE A 626 -18.55 63.87 -13.56
CA ILE A 626 -17.55 62.99 -14.17
C ILE A 626 -16.24 63.14 -13.42
N GLN A 627 -15.78 62.04 -12.81
CA GLN A 627 -14.48 61.92 -12.15
C GLN A 627 -13.67 60.87 -12.90
N GLY A 628 -12.37 61.08 -13.10
CA GLY A 628 -11.51 60.10 -13.78
C GLY A 628 -11.92 59.71 -15.21
N ASN A 629 -12.76 60.51 -15.88
CA ASN A 629 -13.37 60.17 -17.16
C ASN A 629 -14.28 58.92 -17.11
N THR A 630 -14.88 58.60 -15.96
CA THR A 630 -15.81 57.47 -15.81
C THR A 630 -17.24 57.91 -15.46
N ILE A 631 -18.19 57.06 -15.77
CA ILE A 631 -19.60 57.15 -15.39
C ILE A 631 -19.97 55.87 -14.67
N THR A 632 -20.70 55.96 -13.57
CA THR A 632 -21.20 54.80 -12.83
C THR A 632 -22.68 54.59 -13.10
N ALA A 633 -23.08 53.39 -13.50
CA ALA A 633 -24.46 52.92 -13.56
C ALA A 633 -24.81 52.16 -12.27
N GLU A 634 -25.85 52.61 -11.55
CA GLU A 634 -26.20 52.07 -10.21
C GLU A 634 -26.89 50.70 -10.30
N VAL A 635 -27.77 50.51 -11.28
CA VAL A 635 -28.48 49.24 -11.50
C VAL A 635 -28.50 48.93 -12.98
N LEU A 636 -27.81 47.87 -13.39
CA LEU A 636 -27.82 47.38 -14.75
C LEU A 636 -28.09 45.87 -14.74
N SER A 637 -29.34 45.48 -14.99
CA SER A 637 -29.74 44.08 -15.06
C SER A 637 -30.07 43.71 -16.50
N VAL A 638 -29.45 42.62 -16.96
CA VAL A 638 -29.66 42.04 -18.30
C VAL A 638 -29.90 40.54 -18.13
N ASP A 639 -30.78 39.94 -18.92
CA ASP A 639 -31.04 38.48 -18.87
C ASP A 639 -30.34 37.70 -19.97
N VAL A 640 -29.54 38.37 -20.80
CA VAL A 640 -28.64 37.82 -21.83
C VAL A 640 -27.34 38.62 -21.85
N THR A 641 -26.29 38.04 -22.45
CA THR A 641 -25.03 38.75 -22.69
C THR A 641 -25.29 40.01 -23.53
N SER A 642 -24.77 41.14 -23.08
CA SER A 642 -25.11 42.46 -23.63
C SER A 642 -23.91 43.39 -23.62
N TRP A 643 -23.99 44.52 -24.31
CA TRP A 643 -22.99 45.58 -24.28
C TRP A 643 -23.55 46.87 -23.68
N VAL A 644 -22.74 47.63 -22.95
CA VAL A 644 -23.06 49.01 -22.56
C VAL A 644 -22.05 49.99 -23.13
N VAL A 645 -22.56 51.06 -23.74
CA VAL A 645 -21.78 52.15 -24.33
C VAL A 645 -22.39 53.51 -23.99
N VAL A 646 -21.61 54.57 -24.17
CA VAL A 646 -22.06 55.96 -23.99
C VAL A 646 -21.94 56.72 -25.30
N HIS A 647 -23.00 57.44 -25.65
CA HIS A 647 -23.07 58.32 -26.80
C HIS A 647 -23.16 59.78 -26.37
N ALA A 648 -22.52 60.67 -27.12
CA ALA A 648 -22.74 62.10 -27.01
C ALA A 648 -24.17 62.47 -27.44
N SER A 649 -24.68 63.61 -26.97
CA SER A 649 -25.97 64.15 -27.44
C SER A 649 -25.88 64.64 -28.88
N ASN A 650 -26.97 64.46 -29.63
CA ASN A 650 -27.05 64.86 -31.01
C ASN A 650 -27.07 66.38 -31.21
N ALA A 651 -26.81 66.83 -32.44
CA ALA A 651 -26.78 68.26 -32.76
C ALA A 651 -28.14 68.96 -32.51
N ALA A 652 -29.24 68.20 -32.45
CA ALA A 652 -30.57 68.70 -32.11
C ALA A 652 -30.84 68.71 -30.59
N GLY A 653 -30.01 68.03 -29.80
CA GLY A 653 -30.13 67.89 -28.35
C GLY A 653 -31.25 66.95 -27.89
N ASP A 654 -31.84 66.16 -28.78
CA ASP A 654 -33.04 65.36 -28.53
C ASP A 654 -32.84 63.84 -28.59
N GLY A 655 -31.61 63.38 -28.80
CA GLY A 655 -31.25 61.96 -28.81
C GLY A 655 -29.73 61.73 -28.89
N PRO A 656 -29.28 60.46 -28.86
CA PRO A 656 -27.87 60.11 -29.00
C PRO A 656 -27.33 60.38 -30.42
N GLN A 657 -26.06 60.74 -30.54
CA GLN A 657 -25.32 60.64 -31.80
C GLN A 657 -24.96 59.19 -32.05
N VAL A 658 -25.46 58.63 -33.14
CA VAL A 658 -25.22 57.23 -33.52
C VAL A 658 -24.58 57.24 -34.92
N PRO A 659 -23.54 56.42 -35.18
CA PRO A 659 -22.98 55.36 -34.34
C PRO A 659 -21.81 55.79 -33.43
N GLU A 660 -21.46 57.06 -33.38
CA GLU A 660 -20.31 57.56 -32.61
C GLU A 660 -20.48 57.35 -31.11
N ILE A 661 -19.61 56.54 -30.50
CA ILE A 661 -19.51 56.33 -29.05
C ILE A 661 -18.38 57.18 -28.48
N ILE A 662 -18.56 57.62 -27.24
CA ILE A 662 -17.58 58.37 -26.45
C ILE A 662 -17.10 57.57 -25.23
N SER A 663 -17.27 56.25 -25.26
CA SER A 663 -16.78 55.31 -24.25
C SER A 663 -16.16 54.08 -24.91
N GLU A 664 -15.35 53.35 -24.14
CA GLU A 664 -15.00 51.98 -24.49
C GLU A 664 -16.25 51.09 -24.34
N PRO A 665 -16.53 50.18 -25.29
CA PRO A 665 -17.59 49.17 -25.13
C PRO A 665 -17.29 48.26 -23.94
N LEU A 666 -18.28 48.08 -23.07
CA LEU A 666 -18.18 47.21 -21.90
C LEU A 666 -19.20 46.07 -22.00
N GLN A 667 -18.72 44.83 -21.94
CA GLN A 667 -19.57 43.64 -21.96
C GLN A 667 -20.24 43.44 -20.59
N LEU A 668 -21.52 43.06 -20.62
CA LEU A 668 -22.34 42.73 -19.48
C LEU A 668 -22.70 41.24 -19.53
N LEU A 669 -22.49 40.55 -18.42
CA LEU A 669 -22.97 39.19 -18.25
C LEU A 669 -24.43 39.20 -17.76
N PRO A 670 -25.21 38.15 -18.09
CA PRO A 670 -26.56 37.95 -17.53
C PRO A 670 -26.56 38.07 -16.00
N GLY A 671 -27.55 38.80 -15.45
CA GLY A 671 -27.71 39.03 -14.02
C GLY A 671 -27.74 40.52 -13.66
N ASN A 672 -27.34 40.84 -12.42
CA ASN A 672 -27.29 42.20 -11.90
C ASN A 672 -25.85 42.72 -11.89
N ASN A 673 -25.59 43.77 -12.66
CA ASN A 673 -24.34 44.51 -12.71
C ASN A 673 -24.55 45.84 -11.95
N THR A 674 -24.21 45.89 -10.66
CA THR A 674 -24.32 47.11 -9.84
C THR A 674 -23.03 47.91 -9.89
N ASP A 675 -23.12 49.23 -9.74
CA ASP A 675 -21.97 50.15 -9.74
C ASP A 675 -21.03 49.97 -10.95
N THR A 676 -21.62 49.73 -12.12
CA THR A 676 -20.86 49.47 -13.36
C THR A 676 -20.18 50.75 -13.82
N GLU A 677 -18.85 50.80 -13.75
CA GLU A 677 -18.04 51.90 -14.25
C GLU A 677 -17.82 51.79 -15.77
N ILE A 678 -18.19 52.85 -16.49
CA ILE A 678 -18.06 52.97 -17.92
C ILE A 678 -17.02 54.07 -18.21
N THR A 679 -15.92 53.69 -18.85
CA THR A 679 -14.81 54.59 -19.15
C THR A 679 -15.06 55.36 -20.44
N LEU A 680 -15.08 56.69 -20.32
CA LEU A 680 -15.19 57.59 -21.46
C LEU A 680 -13.84 57.72 -22.18
N THR A 681 -13.88 57.78 -23.51
CA THR A 681 -12.70 57.99 -24.38
C THR A 681 -12.45 59.47 -24.68
N GLU A 682 -13.45 60.31 -24.42
CA GLU A 682 -13.40 61.77 -24.62
C GLU A 682 -13.76 62.50 -23.33
N THR A 683 -13.26 63.74 -23.18
CA THR A 683 -13.68 64.59 -22.06
C THR A 683 -15.06 65.19 -22.36
N VAL A 684 -15.92 65.20 -21.35
CA VAL A 684 -17.28 65.74 -21.48
C VAL A 684 -17.43 66.96 -20.58
N ASP A 685 -17.86 68.07 -21.17
CA ASP A 685 -18.10 69.32 -20.44
C ASP A 685 -19.18 69.13 -19.37
N ALA A 686 -19.03 69.81 -18.24
CA ALA A 686 -20.07 69.86 -17.22
C ALA A 686 -21.38 70.46 -17.75
N ASN A 687 -22.52 69.96 -17.26
CA ASN A 687 -23.88 70.30 -17.68
C ASN A 687 -24.23 69.87 -19.12
N SER A 688 -23.53 68.87 -19.65
CA SER A 688 -23.81 68.26 -20.96
C SER A 688 -24.72 67.05 -20.80
N THR A 689 -25.58 66.81 -21.78
CA THR A 689 -26.38 65.58 -21.86
C THR A 689 -25.61 64.51 -22.62
N ILE A 690 -25.58 63.29 -22.08
CA ILE A 690 -25.03 62.09 -22.72
C ILE A 690 -26.02 60.93 -22.55
N TYR A 691 -25.86 59.87 -23.35
CA TYR A 691 -26.80 58.75 -23.41
C TYR A 691 -26.07 57.44 -23.15
N VAL A 692 -26.47 56.73 -22.10
CA VAL A 692 -26.01 55.35 -21.82
C VAL A 692 -26.96 54.40 -22.55
N MET A 693 -26.40 53.56 -23.41
CA MET A 693 -27.15 52.64 -24.26
C MET A 693 -26.70 51.21 -24.00
N VAL A 694 -27.67 50.29 -23.88
CA VAL A 694 -27.44 48.86 -23.75
C VAL A 694 -27.81 48.19 -25.07
N HIS A 695 -26.96 47.29 -25.56
CA HIS A 695 -27.12 46.57 -26.82
C HIS A 695 -27.13 45.06 -26.57
N ASN A 696 -27.75 44.29 -27.46
CA ASN A 696 -27.59 42.84 -27.49
C ASN A 696 -26.23 42.45 -28.09
N ASP A 697 -25.85 41.18 -27.95
CA ASP A 697 -24.62 40.58 -28.51
C ASP A 697 -25.00 39.53 -29.57
N ASN A 698 -25.59 39.99 -30.68
CA ASN A 698 -26.33 39.13 -31.63
C ASN A 698 -25.52 38.75 -32.88
N GLY A 699 -24.29 39.22 -33.02
CA GLY A 699 -23.40 38.89 -34.13
C GLY A 699 -22.27 37.94 -33.74
N VAL A 700 -21.03 38.41 -33.76
CA VAL A 700 -19.88 37.65 -33.24
C VAL A 700 -19.83 37.81 -31.74
N ILE A 701 -20.08 36.72 -31.01
CA ILE A 701 -20.05 36.71 -29.53
C ILE A 701 -18.78 37.39 -29.02
N GLY A 702 -18.96 38.38 -28.14
CA GLY A 702 -17.84 39.09 -27.52
C GLY A 702 -17.20 40.15 -28.41
N GLU A 703 -17.77 40.49 -29.56
CA GLU A 703 -17.41 41.66 -30.37
C GLU A 703 -18.56 42.65 -30.43
N TYR A 704 -18.27 43.94 -30.21
CA TYR A 704 -19.27 45.00 -30.33
C TYR A 704 -19.38 45.50 -31.78
N GLU A 705 -20.56 45.35 -32.39
CA GLU A 705 -20.79 45.46 -33.84
C GLU A 705 -21.93 46.42 -34.24
N PHE A 706 -22.23 47.42 -33.41
CA PHE A 706 -23.28 48.40 -33.72
C PHE A 706 -22.82 49.48 -34.72
N ASP A 707 -23.48 49.56 -35.89
CA ASP A 707 -23.16 50.51 -36.97
C ASP A 707 -24.20 51.64 -37.16
N GLY A 708 -25.26 51.66 -36.36
CA GLY A 708 -26.31 52.68 -36.38
C GLY A 708 -27.41 52.52 -37.43
N ALA A 709 -27.35 51.54 -38.33
CA ALA A 709 -28.39 51.32 -39.35
C ALA A 709 -28.73 49.86 -39.63
N ASN A 710 -27.77 48.92 -39.51
CA ASN A 710 -27.91 47.48 -39.76
C ASN A 710 -26.96 46.59 -38.94
N GLY A 711 -26.32 47.10 -37.89
CA GLY A 711 -25.44 46.34 -37.00
C GLY A 711 -26.17 45.18 -36.32
N LEU A 712 -25.43 44.11 -36.03
CA LEU A 712 -25.98 42.91 -35.39
C LEU A 712 -26.35 43.19 -33.92
N ASP A 713 -25.63 44.13 -33.28
CA ASP A 713 -25.85 44.57 -31.90
C ASP A 713 -26.82 45.76 -31.80
N GLY A 714 -28.09 45.48 -32.05
CA GLY A 714 -29.19 46.42 -31.88
C GLY A 714 -29.38 46.93 -30.43
N PRO A 715 -29.89 48.16 -30.24
CA PRO A 715 -30.10 48.73 -28.92
C PRO A 715 -31.29 48.07 -28.20
N LEU A 716 -31.06 47.66 -26.96
CA LEU A 716 -32.06 47.13 -26.02
C LEU A 716 -32.67 48.24 -25.14
N SER A 717 -31.86 49.21 -24.70
CA SER A 717 -32.30 50.30 -23.83
C SER A 717 -31.45 51.57 -24.02
N THR A 718 -32.03 52.74 -23.73
CA THR A 718 -31.34 54.03 -23.79
C THR A 718 -31.78 54.92 -22.64
N GLN A 719 -30.83 55.49 -21.91
CA GLN A 719 -31.09 56.43 -20.82
C GLN A 719 -30.17 57.65 -20.94
N SER A 720 -30.74 58.85 -20.85
CA SER A 720 -29.98 60.10 -20.84
C SER A 720 -29.60 60.51 -19.42
N ILE A 721 -28.40 61.04 -19.24
CA ILE A 721 -27.99 61.73 -18.01
C ILE A 721 -27.42 63.12 -18.34
N VAL A 722 -27.43 64.00 -17.35
CA VAL A 722 -26.78 65.32 -17.40
C VAL A 722 -25.55 65.29 -16.50
N THR A 723 -24.38 65.60 -17.06
CA THR A 723 -23.13 65.73 -16.30
C THR A 723 -23.24 66.93 -15.37
N GLN A 724 -22.77 66.82 -14.13
CA GLN A 724 -22.86 67.92 -13.16
C GLN A 724 -21.54 68.67 -13.05
N ALA A 725 -21.62 69.98 -12.80
CA ALA A 725 -20.44 70.80 -12.51
C ALA A 725 -19.89 70.50 -11.10
N PRO A 726 -18.57 70.51 -10.91
CA PRO A 726 -17.98 70.42 -9.58
C PRO A 726 -18.42 71.61 -8.72
N THR A 727 -18.60 71.39 -7.42
CA THR A 727 -19.01 72.43 -6.47
C THR A 727 -18.00 72.60 -5.35
N GLY A 728 -17.83 73.84 -4.88
CA GLY A 728 -16.92 74.13 -3.79
C GLY A 728 -16.99 75.60 -3.37
N SER A 729 -16.68 75.86 -2.11
CA SER A 729 -16.67 77.19 -1.52
C SER A 729 -15.72 77.27 -0.34
N PHE A 730 -15.16 78.44 -0.13
CA PHE A 730 -14.37 78.77 1.06
C PHE A 730 -14.46 80.27 1.33
N THR A 731 -14.09 80.69 2.53
CA THR A 731 -13.86 82.10 2.86
C THR A 731 -12.41 82.26 3.27
N ALA A 732 -11.74 83.27 2.70
CA ALA A 732 -10.38 83.60 3.08
C ALA A 732 -10.32 85.04 3.59
N ASN A 733 -9.62 85.24 4.70
CA ASN A 733 -9.41 86.53 5.35
C ASN A 733 -7.91 86.86 5.32
N ASP A 734 -7.57 88.16 5.30
CA ASP A 734 -6.19 88.62 5.44
C ASP A 734 -5.53 88.07 6.71
N GLN A 735 -4.26 87.67 6.64
CA GLN A 735 -3.59 86.94 7.72
C GLN A 735 -2.27 87.58 8.13
N THR A 736 -1.92 87.44 9.41
CA THR A 736 -0.58 87.73 9.93
C THR A 736 0.16 86.41 10.12
N LEU A 737 1.21 86.18 9.34
CA LEU A 737 1.93 84.93 9.31
C LEU A 737 2.88 84.87 10.51
N THR A 738 2.54 84.04 11.50
CA THR A 738 3.40 83.83 12.69
C THR A 738 4.38 82.66 12.49
N ASN A 739 4.02 81.68 11.64
CA ASN A 739 4.78 80.45 11.40
C ASN A 739 5.02 80.12 9.90
N GLY A 740 4.65 81.01 8.98
CA GLY A 740 4.87 80.82 7.54
C GLY A 740 3.82 79.99 6.78
N ASN A 741 2.69 79.63 7.39
CA ASN A 741 1.59 78.90 6.74
C ASN A 741 0.31 79.75 6.67
N VAL A 742 -0.53 79.47 5.67
CA VAL A 742 -1.86 80.08 5.51
C VAL A 742 -2.92 79.12 6.02
N ILE A 743 -3.86 79.59 6.84
CA ILE A 743 -4.92 78.75 7.40
C ILE A 743 -6.28 79.15 6.82
N VAL A 744 -6.99 78.23 6.17
CA VAL A 744 -8.37 78.49 5.72
C VAL A 744 -9.33 77.88 6.73
N GLU A 745 -10.09 78.73 7.43
CA GLU A 745 -10.98 78.35 8.52
C GLU A 745 -11.99 77.26 8.12
N SER A 746 -12.54 77.36 6.90
CA SER A 746 -13.46 76.34 6.37
C SER A 746 -13.46 76.31 4.85
N ILE A 747 -13.34 75.10 4.32
CA ILE A 747 -13.49 74.77 2.91
C ILE A 747 -14.57 73.70 2.79
N THR A 748 -15.53 73.88 1.89
CA THR A 748 -16.56 72.87 1.57
C THR A 748 -16.49 72.53 0.09
N VAL A 749 -16.36 71.25 -0.25
CA VAL A 749 -16.32 70.73 -1.64
C VAL A 749 -17.33 69.60 -1.82
N GLY A 750 -17.94 69.49 -2.99
CA GLY A 750 -18.94 68.46 -3.29
C GLY A 750 -18.36 67.13 -3.80
N GLN A 751 -17.06 67.10 -4.07
CA GLN A 751 -16.32 66.00 -4.68
C GLN A 751 -14.85 66.09 -4.26
N PRO A 752 -14.04 65.02 -4.41
CA PRO A 752 -12.59 65.11 -4.27
C PRO A 752 -12.03 66.31 -5.04
N SER A 753 -11.20 67.09 -4.37
CA SER A 753 -10.76 68.41 -4.82
C SER A 753 -9.38 68.74 -4.27
N TRP A 754 -8.73 69.76 -4.82
CA TRP A 754 -7.46 70.28 -4.34
C TRP A 754 -7.60 71.73 -3.86
N VAL A 755 -6.81 72.14 -2.86
CA VAL A 755 -6.59 73.54 -2.54
C VAL A 755 -5.11 73.90 -2.66
N VAL A 756 -4.83 75.01 -3.35
CA VAL A 756 -3.50 75.52 -3.64
C VAL A 756 -3.43 77.04 -3.48
N ILE A 757 -2.21 77.58 -3.45
CA ILE A 757 -1.95 79.03 -3.46
C ILE A 757 -1.19 79.39 -4.73
N HIS A 758 -1.67 80.42 -5.43
CA HIS A 758 -1.00 81.08 -6.53
C HIS A 758 -0.47 82.45 -6.12
N ARG A 759 0.63 82.88 -6.75
CA ARG A 759 1.15 84.24 -6.61
C ARG A 759 0.28 85.23 -7.39
N ASP A 760 0.21 86.48 -6.94
CA ASP A 760 -0.41 87.56 -7.71
C ASP A 760 0.47 87.95 -8.90
N ASN A 761 -0.15 88.14 -10.07
CA ASN A 761 0.53 88.47 -11.32
C ASN A 761 0.82 89.98 -11.48
N GLY A 762 0.54 90.79 -10.45
CA GLY A 762 0.73 92.24 -10.45
C GLY A 762 -0.34 93.04 -11.19
N ALA A 763 -1.34 92.37 -11.79
CA ALA A 763 -2.50 92.97 -12.43
C ALA A 763 -3.81 92.75 -11.65
N GLY A 764 -3.72 92.29 -10.40
CA GLY A 764 -4.86 91.97 -9.55
C GLY A 764 -5.55 90.66 -9.94
N SER A 765 -4.75 89.65 -10.29
CA SER A 765 -5.17 88.29 -10.65
C SER A 765 -4.04 87.31 -10.36
N PHE A 766 -4.32 86.02 -10.33
CA PHE A 766 -3.32 84.98 -10.11
C PHE A 766 -2.42 84.72 -11.33
N GLU A 767 -1.25 84.15 -11.10
CA GLU A 767 -0.36 83.57 -12.12
C GLU A 767 -0.67 82.07 -12.33
N ALA A 768 -0.92 81.65 -13.57
CA ALA A 768 -1.16 80.25 -13.93
C ALA A 768 -0.46 79.87 -15.26
N PRO A 769 0.20 78.70 -15.35
CA PRO A 769 0.49 77.77 -14.26
C PRO A 769 1.57 78.29 -13.32
N GLY A 770 1.49 77.97 -12.02
CA GLY A 770 2.47 78.42 -11.03
C GLY A 770 1.89 78.55 -9.62
N ILE A 771 1.81 77.43 -8.91
CA ILE A 771 1.48 77.43 -7.47
C ILE A 771 2.75 77.73 -6.66
N ILE A 772 2.58 78.37 -5.51
CA ILE A 772 3.64 78.64 -4.52
C ILE A 772 3.46 77.82 -3.24
N SER A 773 2.48 76.91 -3.23
CA SER A 773 2.22 75.99 -2.12
C SER A 773 2.38 74.54 -2.55
N GLU A 774 2.51 73.66 -1.57
CA GLU A 774 2.22 72.23 -1.79
C GLU A 774 0.70 72.05 -1.96
N PRO A 775 0.23 71.25 -2.94
CA PRO A 775 -1.20 70.93 -3.08
C PRO A 775 -1.75 70.16 -1.88
N VAL A 776 -2.93 70.56 -1.40
CA VAL A 776 -3.62 69.89 -0.29
C VAL A 776 -4.89 69.21 -0.82
N ALA A 777 -4.95 67.89 -0.70
CA ALA A 777 -6.09 67.08 -1.10
C ALA A 777 -7.28 67.31 -0.14
N LEU A 778 -8.48 67.36 -0.69
CA LEU A 778 -9.73 67.54 0.03
C LEU A 778 -10.72 66.46 -0.39
N GLU A 779 -11.21 65.70 0.58
CA GLU A 779 -12.35 64.81 0.38
C GLU A 779 -13.66 65.61 0.27
N ALA A 780 -14.65 65.03 -0.39
CA ALA A 780 -16.00 65.60 -0.45
C ALA A 780 -16.55 65.85 0.97
N GLY A 781 -17.02 67.08 1.23
CA GLY A 781 -17.48 67.51 2.54
C GLY A 781 -16.88 68.85 2.98
N THR A 782 -16.92 69.11 4.28
CA THR A 782 -16.38 70.34 4.89
C THR A 782 -15.12 70.03 5.70
N SER A 783 -14.02 70.67 5.34
CA SER A 783 -12.75 70.68 6.08
C SER A 783 -12.59 71.99 6.83
N THR A 784 -12.06 71.96 8.06
CA THR A 784 -11.83 73.15 8.90
C THR A 784 -10.36 73.31 9.23
N ASP A 785 -9.93 74.55 9.46
CA ASP A 785 -8.54 74.90 9.80
C ASP A 785 -7.51 74.28 8.83
N VAL A 786 -7.80 74.36 7.53
CA VAL A 786 -6.95 73.77 6.49
C VAL A 786 -5.66 74.57 6.37
N GLU A 787 -4.56 73.97 6.81
CA GLU A 787 -3.23 74.56 6.75
C GLU A 787 -2.59 74.30 5.39
N ILE A 788 -2.20 75.39 4.70
CA ILE A 788 -1.56 75.34 3.39
C ILE A 788 -0.16 75.94 3.53
N SER A 789 0.84 75.09 3.34
CA SER A 789 2.26 75.45 3.45
C SER A 789 2.81 75.93 2.11
N PHE A 790 3.68 76.93 2.14
CA PHE A 790 4.42 77.33 0.94
C PHE A 790 5.41 76.24 0.54
N ALA A 791 5.66 76.09 -0.76
CA ALA A 791 6.62 75.16 -1.32
C ALA A 791 8.06 75.54 -0.92
N ASP A 792 8.96 74.55 -0.92
CA ASP A 792 10.35 74.74 -0.49
C ASP A 792 11.06 75.88 -1.27
N GLY A 793 11.49 76.91 -0.54
CA GLY A 793 12.22 78.06 -1.08
C GLY A 793 11.35 79.24 -1.54
N GLU A 794 10.03 79.10 -1.50
CA GLU A 794 9.10 80.22 -1.72
C GLU A 794 9.06 81.14 -0.49
N THR A 795 9.03 82.45 -0.73
CA THR A 795 8.83 83.45 0.31
C THR A 795 7.76 84.45 -0.12
N VAL A 796 7.04 84.98 0.87
CA VAL A 796 5.99 85.97 0.70
C VAL A 796 6.34 87.21 1.53
N ALA A 797 6.30 88.38 0.92
CA ALA A 797 6.67 89.64 1.57
C ALA A 797 5.52 90.21 2.43
N ASP A 798 5.88 91.02 3.43
CA ASP A 798 4.90 91.80 4.20
C ASP A 798 4.04 92.68 3.28
N GLY A 799 2.72 92.52 3.37
CA GLY A 799 1.72 93.19 2.53
C GLY A 799 1.52 92.59 1.14
N GLU A 800 2.11 91.43 0.82
CA GLU A 800 1.91 90.75 -0.46
C GLU A 800 0.51 90.14 -0.56
N THR A 801 -0.09 90.21 -1.75
CA THR A 801 -1.37 89.56 -2.07
C THR A 801 -1.10 88.19 -2.69
N ILE A 802 -1.78 87.17 -2.21
CA ILE A 802 -1.74 85.80 -2.73
C ILE A 802 -3.15 85.28 -3.00
N TRP A 803 -3.30 84.27 -3.85
CA TRP A 803 -4.58 83.74 -4.29
C TRP A 803 -4.75 82.29 -3.85
N ILE A 804 -5.71 82.02 -2.99
CA ILE A 804 -6.11 80.63 -2.68
C ILE A 804 -7.08 80.18 -3.75
N MET A 805 -6.92 78.97 -4.26
CA MET A 805 -7.76 78.40 -5.30
C MET A 805 -8.15 76.96 -4.97
N LEU A 806 -9.44 76.66 -5.16
CA LEU A 806 -9.96 75.29 -5.17
C LEU A 806 -9.99 74.79 -6.61
N HIS A 807 -9.50 73.57 -6.81
CA HIS A 807 -9.59 72.83 -8.07
C HIS A 807 -10.40 71.56 -7.82
N ASN A 808 -11.12 71.06 -8.84
CA ASN A 808 -11.60 69.69 -8.79
C ASN A 808 -10.42 68.72 -9.00
N ASP A 809 -10.63 67.46 -8.66
CA ASP A 809 -9.66 66.37 -8.91
C ASP A 809 -10.15 65.55 -10.11
N ASN A 810 -10.04 66.11 -11.33
CA ASN A 810 -10.43 65.43 -12.57
C ASN A 810 -9.21 65.12 -13.44
N GLY A 811 -9.08 63.85 -13.85
CA GLY A 811 -7.86 63.34 -14.46
C GLY A 811 -7.44 62.09 -13.73
N VAL A 812 -6.18 62.01 -13.28
CA VAL A 812 -5.75 60.93 -12.39
C VAL A 812 -6.07 61.33 -10.96
N VAL A 813 -7.19 60.80 -10.43
CA VAL A 813 -7.63 61.04 -9.05
C VAL A 813 -6.46 60.89 -8.07
N GLY A 814 -6.25 61.90 -7.23
CA GLY A 814 -5.14 61.95 -6.28
C GLY A 814 -3.82 62.47 -6.84
N SER A 815 -3.81 62.95 -8.08
CA SER A 815 -2.74 63.77 -8.64
C SER A 815 -3.23 65.21 -8.82
N TYR A 816 -2.30 66.16 -8.96
CA TYR A 816 -2.65 67.55 -9.26
C TYR A 816 -2.03 67.91 -10.62
N GLU A 817 -2.88 68.14 -11.62
CA GLU A 817 -2.54 68.27 -13.04
C GLU A 817 -2.92 69.62 -13.66
N PHE A 818 -3.34 70.61 -12.86
CA PHE A 818 -3.70 71.92 -13.41
C PHE A 818 -2.50 72.62 -14.07
N ASP A 819 -2.51 72.69 -15.39
CA ASP A 819 -1.46 73.32 -16.20
C ASP A 819 -1.84 74.68 -16.79
N GLY A 820 -3.03 75.18 -16.44
CA GLY A 820 -3.56 76.47 -16.89
C GLY A 820 -4.20 76.45 -18.29
N ALA A 821 -4.28 75.31 -18.99
CA ALA A 821 -4.82 75.25 -20.36
C ALA A 821 -5.64 73.99 -20.71
N ASN A 822 -5.34 72.82 -20.15
CA ASN A 822 -5.79 71.53 -20.69
C ASN A 822 -7.04 70.91 -20.03
N GLY A 823 -7.80 71.67 -19.24
CA GLY A 823 -9.12 71.25 -18.76
C GLY A 823 -9.14 70.16 -17.66
N LEU A 824 -7.97 69.71 -17.22
CA LEU A 824 -7.79 68.87 -16.02
C LEU A 824 -7.55 69.77 -14.80
N ASP A 825 -8.02 69.31 -13.65
CA ASP A 825 -8.15 70.03 -12.38
C ASP A 825 -8.55 71.48 -12.56
N ASN A 826 -9.67 71.72 -13.23
CA ASN A 826 -10.16 73.06 -13.45
C ASN A 826 -10.51 73.79 -12.13
N PRO A 827 -10.28 75.10 -12.06
CA PRO A 827 -10.65 75.89 -10.90
C PRO A 827 -12.16 75.82 -10.62
N ILE A 828 -12.53 75.52 -9.38
CA ILE A 828 -13.89 75.61 -8.87
C ILE A 828 -14.18 77.04 -8.41
N THR A 829 -13.32 77.60 -7.54
CA THR A 829 -13.45 78.96 -7.00
C THR A 829 -12.12 79.43 -6.43
N PHE A 830 -11.92 80.75 -6.31
CA PHE A 830 -10.69 81.36 -5.78
C PHE A 830 -10.98 82.67 -5.03
N SER A 831 -10.06 83.05 -4.14
CA SER A 831 -10.12 84.30 -3.38
C SER A 831 -8.71 84.78 -3.04
N SER A 832 -8.48 86.09 -3.13
CA SER A 832 -7.22 86.71 -2.72
C SER A 832 -7.18 87.02 -1.22
N ILE A 833 -6.01 86.97 -0.61
CA ILE A 833 -5.73 87.49 0.74
C ILE A 833 -4.46 88.32 0.74
N VAL A 834 -4.35 89.26 1.67
CA VAL A 834 -3.11 89.99 1.99
C VAL A 834 -2.47 89.36 3.23
N VAL A 835 -1.15 89.12 3.18
CA VAL A 835 -0.39 88.59 4.32
C VAL A 835 0.52 89.65 4.97
N SER A 836 0.76 89.55 6.29
CA SER A 836 1.59 90.51 7.07
C SER A 836 2.53 89.86 8.10
N GLU A 837 3.62 90.55 8.51
CA GLU A 837 4.58 90.14 9.56
C GLU A 837 4.34 90.86 10.93
N ALA A 838 4.64 90.24 12.09
CA ALA A 838 4.37 90.79 13.46
C ALA A 838 5.56 91.58 14.12
N ASN A 839 5.29 92.57 15.00
CA ASN A 839 6.27 93.47 15.69
C ASN A 839 6.51 93.15 17.19
N ALA A 840 7.67 93.51 17.80
CA ALA A 840 8.01 93.24 19.24
C ALA A 840 8.25 94.51 20.14
N ILE A 841 7.86 94.51 21.44
CA ILE A 841 7.85 95.68 22.37
C ILE A 841 8.78 95.50 23.63
N ASN A 842 9.60 96.50 24.04
CA ASN A 842 10.59 96.39 25.15
C ASN A 842 10.57 97.53 26.22
N TYR A 843 10.83 97.19 27.49
CA TYR A 843 11.08 98.07 28.66
C TYR A 843 12.46 97.82 29.30
N ASP A 844 13.14 98.87 29.78
CA ASP A 844 14.37 98.78 30.56
C ASP A 844 14.11 99.10 32.04
N VAL A 845 14.57 98.26 32.97
CA VAL A 845 14.24 98.32 34.41
C VAL A 845 15.50 98.42 35.28
N THR A 846 15.62 99.47 36.10
CA THR A 846 16.72 99.68 37.08
C THR A 846 16.15 99.97 38.49
N ASN A 847 16.97 100.26 39.51
CA ASN A 847 16.49 100.56 40.87
C ASN A 847 17.03 101.88 41.47
N ASP A 848 16.20 102.55 42.28
CA ASP A 848 16.60 103.65 43.17
C ASP A 848 16.61 103.16 44.63
N GLY A 849 17.79 102.74 45.08
CA GLY A 849 17.99 102.09 46.37
C GLY A 849 17.02 100.93 46.57
N ALA A 850 16.45 100.85 47.78
CA ALA A 850 15.38 99.90 48.13
C ALA A 850 13.97 100.51 47.99
N SER A 851 13.84 101.72 47.45
CA SER A 851 12.58 102.46 47.41
C SER A 851 11.74 102.16 46.17
N ALA A 852 12.33 102.04 44.98
CA ALA A 852 11.57 101.86 43.73
C ALA A 852 12.36 101.19 42.59
N TYR A 853 11.64 100.52 41.68
CA TYR A 853 12.11 100.25 40.31
C TYR A 853 11.93 101.49 39.44
N LEU A 854 12.90 101.75 38.55
CA LEU A 854 12.85 102.82 37.56
C LEU A 854 12.71 102.22 36.16
N PHE A 855 11.62 102.54 35.46
CA PHE A 855 11.34 102.06 34.11
C PHE A 855 11.65 103.13 33.06
N SER A 856 12.29 102.70 31.98
CA SER A 856 12.47 103.45 30.73
C SER A 856 12.05 102.61 29.53
N GLY A 857 11.74 103.22 28.39
CA GLY A 857 11.25 102.49 27.21
C GLY A 857 9.72 102.48 27.13
N ASN A 858 9.20 102.20 25.93
CA ASN A 858 7.77 102.26 25.60
C ASN A 858 7.05 103.51 26.17
N GLY A 859 7.63 104.70 25.95
CA GLY A 859 7.08 105.98 26.39
C GLY A 859 7.43 106.42 27.82
N LEU A 860 8.11 105.58 28.62
CA LEU A 860 8.55 105.91 29.97
C LEU A 860 10.02 106.38 30.02
N THR A 861 10.34 107.28 30.95
CA THR A 861 11.72 107.72 31.23
C THR A 861 11.97 107.78 32.74
N ASN A 862 12.81 106.88 33.26
CA ASN A 862 13.15 106.73 34.69
C ASN A 862 11.95 106.89 35.64
N SER A 863 10.80 106.37 35.23
CA SER A 863 9.56 106.47 36.00
C SER A 863 9.62 105.52 37.19
N SER A 864 9.35 106.04 38.38
CA SER A 864 9.46 105.30 39.65
C SER A 864 8.18 104.50 39.91
N ASN A 865 8.32 103.17 39.96
CA ASN A 865 7.24 102.19 40.12
C ASN A 865 5.96 102.51 39.31
N PRO A 866 6.02 102.74 37.99
CA PRO A 866 4.84 103.07 37.21
C PRO A 866 3.91 101.87 37.08
N ASP A 867 2.61 102.12 37.08
CA ASP A 867 1.67 101.13 36.55
C ASP A 867 1.83 101.06 35.03
N ILE A 868 1.83 99.84 34.47
CA ILE A 868 2.00 99.59 33.03
C ILE A 868 0.79 98.84 32.47
N THR A 869 0.60 98.91 31.15
CA THR A 869 -0.48 98.21 30.44
C THR A 869 0.10 97.36 29.32
N LEU A 870 -0.32 96.09 29.25
CA LEU A 870 0.10 95.12 28.23
C LEU A 870 -1.14 94.52 27.55
N VAL A 871 -1.00 94.06 26.31
CA VAL A 871 -2.09 93.52 25.48
C VAL A 871 -1.97 92.00 25.38
N ARG A 872 -3.09 91.27 25.43
CA ARG A 872 -3.12 89.80 25.23
C ARG A 872 -2.66 89.42 23.83
N GLY A 873 -1.95 88.31 23.69
CA GLY A 873 -1.36 87.84 22.43
C GLY A 873 -0.02 88.47 22.09
N GLU A 874 0.29 89.65 22.63
CA GLU A 874 1.53 90.37 22.36
C GLU A 874 2.70 89.85 23.22
N THR A 875 3.93 90.00 22.68
CA THR A 875 5.17 89.64 23.40
C THR A 875 5.95 90.89 23.82
N TYR A 876 6.20 90.99 25.13
CA TYR A 876 6.93 92.09 25.76
C TYR A 876 8.25 91.60 26.36
N THR A 877 9.29 92.44 26.33
CA THR A 877 10.55 92.17 27.03
C THR A 877 10.83 93.24 28.09
N PHE A 878 11.37 92.83 29.25
CA PHE A 878 11.86 93.69 30.33
C PHE A 878 13.35 93.43 30.53
N THR A 879 14.19 94.36 30.12
CA THR A 879 15.64 94.29 30.31
C THR A 879 15.98 94.82 31.69
N VAL A 880 16.18 93.91 32.65
CA VAL A 880 16.40 94.23 34.07
C VAL A 880 17.89 94.43 34.35
N ASN A 881 18.22 95.49 35.07
CA ASN A 881 19.54 95.78 35.63
C ASN A 881 19.39 96.42 37.02
N ALA A 882 18.94 95.62 37.99
CA ALA A 882 18.58 96.03 39.35
C ALA A 882 19.19 95.06 40.38
N SER A 883 20.52 95.03 40.45
CA SER A 883 21.28 94.11 41.31
C SER A 883 20.87 94.24 42.79
N GLY A 884 20.54 93.12 43.44
CA GLY A 884 20.03 93.06 44.80
C GLY A 884 18.49 93.19 44.91
N HIS A 885 17.80 93.43 43.80
CA HIS A 885 16.35 93.66 43.75
C HIS A 885 15.69 92.77 42.67
N PRO A 886 15.34 91.51 42.97
CA PRO A 886 14.76 90.56 41.99
C PRO A 886 13.41 91.02 41.45
N PHE A 887 13.29 91.19 40.14
CA PHE A 887 12.07 91.67 39.48
C PHE A 887 11.13 90.50 39.17
N TYR A 888 10.02 90.41 39.90
CA TYR A 888 8.99 89.40 39.68
C TYR A 888 7.74 89.99 39.06
N ILE A 889 7.13 89.27 38.13
CA ILE A 889 5.72 89.41 37.78
C ILE A 889 4.93 88.39 38.63
N ASN A 890 3.95 88.89 39.36
CA ASN A 890 3.16 88.17 40.35
C ASN A 890 1.66 88.31 40.09
N ASP A 891 0.88 87.31 40.51
CA ASP A 891 -0.59 87.36 40.47
C ASP A 891 -1.19 88.21 41.60
N THR A 892 -0.46 88.29 42.72
CA THR A 892 -0.88 88.98 43.95
C THR A 892 0.27 89.84 44.46
N GLN A 893 -0.01 91.13 44.69
CA GLN A 893 1.00 92.09 45.16
C GLN A 893 1.57 91.68 46.54
N GLY A 894 2.87 91.45 46.62
CA GLY A 894 3.55 91.12 47.87
C GLY A 894 5.00 90.68 47.69
N THR A 895 5.82 90.83 48.73
CA THR A 895 7.22 90.36 48.74
C THR A 895 7.33 88.84 48.85
N GLY A 896 8.46 88.28 48.43
CA GLY A 896 8.70 86.84 48.32
C GLY A 896 8.34 86.30 46.94
N THR A 897 8.49 84.99 46.76
CA THR A 897 8.34 84.31 45.46
C THR A 897 7.05 83.48 45.34
N ALA A 898 6.24 83.41 46.40
CA ALA A 898 5.08 82.53 46.47
C ALA A 898 3.98 82.90 45.45
N ASN A 899 3.92 84.16 45.00
CA ASN A 899 2.89 84.68 44.11
C ASN A 899 3.37 84.80 42.65
N ALA A 900 4.49 84.17 42.28
CA ALA A 900 5.09 84.29 40.95
C ALA A 900 4.15 83.79 39.84
N TYR A 901 3.81 84.68 38.90
CA TYR A 901 3.07 84.34 37.71
C TYR A 901 4.05 83.98 36.59
N ASN A 902 4.09 82.71 36.21
CA ASN A 902 5.07 82.18 35.25
C ASN A 902 4.47 81.80 33.89
N ASN A 903 3.13 81.82 33.73
CA ASN A 903 2.50 81.47 32.46
C ASN A 903 2.78 82.57 31.41
N GLY A 904 3.48 82.21 30.33
CA GLY A 904 3.97 83.16 29.33
C GLY A 904 5.19 83.97 29.74
N VAL A 905 5.69 83.84 30.98
CA VAL A 905 6.84 84.61 31.50
C VAL A 905 8.10 83.74 31.56
N SER A 906 9.18 84.18 30.91
CA SER A 906 10.50 83.57 31.01
C SER A 906 11.46 84.44 31.82
N ASN A 907 12.36 83.79 32.59
CA ASN A 907 13.37 84.42 33.44
C ASN A 907 12.81 85.31 34.58
N ASN A 908 11.62 84.98 35.09
CA ASN A 908 10.97 85.71 36.17
C ASN A 908 11.83 85.74 37.45
N GLY A 909 11.92 86.88 38.12
CA GLY A 909 12.81 87.09 39.28
C GLY A 909 14.23 87.55 38.94
N ALA A 910 14.53 87.84 37.68
CA ALA A 910 15.86 88.32 37.29
C ALA A 910 16.24 89.61 38.03
N GLN A 911 17.48 89.68 38.50
CA GLN A 911 18.12 90.91 39.00
C GLN A 911 18.98 91.58 37.91
N SER A 912 19.35 90.83 36.87
CA SER A 912 20.06 91.27 35.67
C SER A 912 19.70 90.36 34.49
N GLY A 913 19.45 90.91 33.31
CA GLY A 913 19.07 90.17 32.09
C GLY A 913 17.63 90.44 31.64
N THR A 914 17.19 89.78 30.58
CA THR A 914 15.86 90.00 29.99
C THR A 914 14.84 89.04 30.58
N VAL A 915 13.74 89.57 31.09
CA VAL A 915 12.50 88.86 31.40
C VAL A 915 11.57 89.02 30.20
N THR A 916 11.08 87.94 29.60
CA THR A 916 10.13 88.03 28.45
C THR A 916 8.76 87.59 28.92
N PHE A 917 7.72 88.33 28.52
CA PHE A 917 6.33 87.99 28.79
C PHE A 917 5.53 88.02 27.49
N THR A 918 5.20 86.85 26.96
CA THR A 918 4.15 86.69 25.94
C THR A 918 2.84 86.55 26.69
N VAL A 919 1.95 87.54 26.58
CA VAL A 919 0.72 87.60 27.38
C VAL A 919 -0.27 86.57 26.83
N PRO A 920 -0.60 85.50 27.58
CA PRO A 920 -1.55 84.51 27.10
C PRO A 920 -2.96 85.11 26.92
N ASN A 921 -3.73 84.55 25.99
CA ASN A 921 -5.13 84.99 25.76
C ASN A 921 -6.03 84.83 27.00
N ASP A 922 -5.63 83.99 27.97
CA ASP A 922 -6.33 83.78 29.23
C ASP A 922 -5.68 84.47 30.45
N ALA A 923 -4.69 85.36 30.23
CA ALA A 923 -4.02 86.07 31.31
C ALA A 923 -5.02 86.87 32.18
N PRO A 924 -4.85 86.90 33.52
CA PRO A 924 -5.68 87.74 34.39
C PRO A 924 -5.58 89.21 33.99
N SER A 925 -6.70 89.96 34.05
CA SER A 925 -6.73 91.38 33.68
C SER A 925 -5.87 92.28 34.58
N THR A 926 -5.41 91.77 35.72
CA THR A 926 -4.53 92.49 36.64
C THR A 926 -3.47 91.53 37.17
N LEU A 927 -2.22 91.91 36.95
CA LEU A 927 -1.03 91.31 37.55
C LEU A 927 -0.23 92.43 38.25
N PHE A 928 0.84 92.07 38.93
CA PHE A 928 1.72 93.01 39.61
C PHE A 928 3.15 92.73 39.21
N TYR A 929 4.00 93.75 39.25
CA TYR A 929 5.42 93.49 39.42
C TYR A 929 5.86 93.93 40.80
N ASN A 930 6.80 93.21 41.40
CA ASN A 930 7.39 93.61 42.67
C ASN A 930 8.79 93.04 42.89
N CYS A 931 9.52 93.68 43.80
CA CYS A 931 10.78 93.17 44.30
C CYS A 931 10.52 92.02 45.27
N GLU A 932 11.35 90.98 45.23
CA GLU A 932 11.26 89.88 46.19
C GLU A 932 11.44 90.36 47.65
N PHE A 933 12.33 91.31 47.91
CA PHE A 933 12.72 91.67 49.28
C PHE A 933 12.08 92.96 49.81
N HIS A 934 11.74 93.91 48.93
CA HIS A 934 11.39 95.27 49.33
C HIS A 934 9.96 95.61 48.92
N GLY A 935 9.05 95.69 49.91
CA GLY A 935 7.62 95.91 49.65
C GLY A 935 7.26 97.26 49.04
N SER A 936 8.16 98.24 49.06
CA SER A 936 7.98 99.54 48.39
C SER A 936 8.26 99.49 46.89
N MET A 937 8.95 98.46 46.37
CA MET A 937 9.31 98.35 44.96
C MET A 937 8.29 97.50 44.21
N THR A 938 7.18 98.10 43.80
CA THR A 938 6.07 97.40 43.16
C THR A 938 5.19 98.32 42.34
N GLY A 939 4.56 97.79 41.30
CA GLY A 939 3.52 98.45 40.51
C GLY A 939 2.53 97.45 39.93
N THR A 940 1.46 97.96 39.33
CA THR A 940 0.37 97.17 38.74
C THR A 940 0.62 97.00 37.24
N ILE A 941 0.33 95.80 36.73
CA ILE A 941 0.28 95.49 35.30
C ILE A 941 -1.19 95.28 34.94
N THR A 942 -1.75 96.19 34.15
CA THR A 942 -3.11 96.04 33.60
C THR A 942 -3.03 95.29 32.27
N ILE A 943 -3.79 94.21 32.11
CA ILE A 943 -3.86 93.47 30.84
C ILE A 943 -5.14 93.84 30.10
N THR A 944 -4.98 94.38 28.89
CA THR A 944 -6.06 94.72 27.96
C THR A 944 -6.09 93.77 26.78
N ASP A 945 -7.18 93.83 26.03
CA ASP A 945 -7.34 93.13 24.75
C ASP A 945 -6.85 93.99 23.58
#